data_AF-A0A2D9H9W7-F1
#
_entry.id   AF-A0A2D9H9W7-F1
#
_cell.length_a   1.000
_cell.length_b   1.000
_cell.length_c   1.000
_cell.angle_alpha   90.00
_cell.angle_beta   90.00
_cell.angle_gamma   90.00
#
_symmetry.space_group_name_H-M   'P 1'
#
loop_
_entity.id
_entity.type
_entity.pdbx_description
1 polymer ?
#
loop_
_entity_poly.entity_id
_entity_poly.type
_entity_poly.pdbx_seq_one_letter_code
_entity_poly.pdbx_strand_id
1 'polypeptide(L)'
;MRPHSRTCIALLAVTLGCPETTSDGDAGPTPQRQGIKPDLIVQAPSGTLRVGASKRDISPQGYEVANPNYLGYRNPENCDPVQKFRGAGHRHHLTLSQIQTAQVLGGARTELDTNETVGHQHRIVIDPQGDPVTGVQITQEEHHGHSHDINLTRDAMEAADFQGVWSEPSRLMRCGELVDGYGKLPRSDCGRDGLCEGDPGWPGADSGEGDRRPDWFFDCGLDRICPDNIAEPLELRANGEDDDFDGVVDDGPYTGADEGEGNGHYDGLWQSGFGSNIPALGVHDPIWARCMAVERGDQTIVICSLDVVGFFFDDVARVRRRVEQAMGQDAPDYLLISATHVHEAPDTMGQWGPIQNPNDILPRVSGVNPRFIERVKAQTTLAVKDAMESLQPAELRVVTTRTGIEGLLNDTRDPQVMDDTATLIQAVSTVDRSTITTLYNWGNHPEILANVNNLVSSDFAHGLREHMEQGSQAADLPGLGGIAIYLQGTVGGLMTPLGLTIREDDGRVLKRRSHESAWVMGRRLAEIGLRALASPEVETLGSADLLLGTKRIHVPIFNTQFHVALQLGLFDREIVDYNEEEFIEPGDDLTPRNLPHTVTEVVWARLGPIGWLTVPGELFPENAVPGSLIDPFPYTPESYDLISPDNPNPPDIEAMNQDQILRTMIPGIRHSIIVGLGNDELGYLVPPYDWKLHPTTPYFDEAEGDHYEETNSTGPETLPLILDTLEGLGQWLADE
;
A
#
# COMPACT_ATOMS: atom_id res chain seq x y z
N MET A 1 37.43 23.69 36.07
CA MET A 1 38.43 24.44 35.30
C MET A 1 39.04 23.51 34.28
N ARG A 2 38.80 23.73 32.98
CA ARG A 2 39.61 23.14 31.91
C ARG A 2 41.03 23.69 31.97
N PRO A 3 42.01 23.00 31.38
CA PRO A 3 42.74 23.67 30.32
C PRO A 3 42.93 22.82 29.07
N HIS A 4 42.81 23.48 27.92
CA HIS A 4 43.23 23.04 26.60
C HIS A 4 44.77 22.96 26.50
N SER A 5 45.32 22.04 25.69
CA SER A 5 45.73 22.35 24.30
C SER A 5 46.80 21.38 23.74
N ARG A 6 46.61 21.03 22.46
CA ARG A 6 47.61 20.77 21.38
C ARG A 6 48.37 19.44 21.37
N THR A 7 48.17 18.67 20.29
CA THR A 7 49.17 18.46 19.23
C THR A 7 48.48 17.96 17.94
N CYS A 8 48.75 18.60 16.81
CA CYS A 8 48.37 18.20 15.46
C CYS A 8 49.50 17.40 14.79
N ILE A 9 49.14 16.72 13.68
CA ILE A 9 49.97 16.24 12.55
C ILE A 9 50.49 14.79 12.64
N ALA A 10 49.81 13.88 11.95
CA ALA A 10 50.42 12.99 10.94
C ALA A 10 49.34 12.50 9.95
N LEU A 11 49.39 13.03 8.73
CA LEU A 11 48.67 12.55 7.54
C LEU A 11 49.36 11.29 6.97
N LEU A 12 48.57 10.51 6.22
CA LEU A 12 48.95 9.71 5.04
C LEU A 12 49.82 8.45 5.24
N ALA A 13 49.17 7.28 5.24
CA ALA A 13 49.41 6.17 4.31
C ALA A 13 48.69 4.89 4.81
N VAL A 14 47.71 4.38 4.07
CA VAL A 14 47.66 3.02 3.50
C VAL A 14 46.33 2.90 2.75
N THR A 15 46.43 3.10 1.44
CA THR A 15 45.53 2.58 0.43
C THR A 15 45.62 1.06 0.34
N LEU A 16 44.48 0.42 0.07
CA LEU A 16 44.32 -0.91 -0.55
C LEU A 16 44.72 -2.13 0.30
N GLY A 17 43.72 -2.95 0.57
CA GLY A 17 43.85 -4.32 1.04
C GLY A 17 42.49 -5.00 1.13
N CYS A 18 41.91 -5.36 -0.02
CA CYS A 18 40.93 -6.44 -0.07
C CYS A 18 41.56 -7.68 0.59
N PRO A 19 40.84 -8.45 1.43
CA PRO A 19 41.33 -9.76 1.82
C PRO A 19 41.36 -10.65 0.57
N GLU A 20 42.53 -11.19 0.24
CA GLU A 20 42.68 -12.23 -0.76
C GLU A 20 41.78 -13.42 -0.42
N THR A 21 41.05 -13.89 -1.43
CA THR A 21 40.29 -15.14 -1.41
C THR A 21 41.26 -16.31 -1.23
N THR A 22 41.29 -16.90 -0.05
CA THR A 22 41.85 -18.24 0.12
C THR A 22 40.84 -19.23 -0.45
N SER A 23 41.09 -19.69 -1.67
CA SER A 23 40.49 -20.88 -2.26
C SER A 23 40.86 -22.12 -1.45
N ASP A 24 39.90 -23.05 -1.38
CA ASP A 24 39.96 -24.40 -0.80
C ASP A 24 39.86 -24.49 0.73
N GLY A 25 38.61 -24.57 1.19
CA GLY A 25 38.27 -25.00 2.55
C GLY A 25 36.79 -25.32 2.64
N ASP A 26 36.48 -26.62 2.58
CA ASP A 26 35.28 -27.30 3.09
C ASP A 26 34.24 -26.35 3.71
N ALA A 27 33.14 -26.09 2.99
CA ALA A 27 31.98 -25.42 3.56
C ALA A 27 31.50 -26.30 4.72
N GLY A 28 31.88 -25.93 5.94
CA GLY A 28 31.47 -26.62 7.15
C GLY A 28 29.94 -26.77 7.16
N PRO A 29 29.39 -27.78 7.86
CA PRO A 29 27.96 -27.99 7.89
C PRO A 29 27.26 -26.68 8.26
N THR A 30 26.33 -26.26 7.40
CA THR A 30 25.42 -25.14 7.67
C THR A 30 24.92 -25.27 9.09
N PRO A 31 25.06 -24.23 9.96
CA PRO A 31 24.62 -24.34 11.34
C PRO A 31 23.16 -24.80 11.35
N GLN A 32 22.88 -26.00 11.90
CA GLN A 32 21.51 -26.44 12.12
C GLN A 32 20.88 -25.43 13.08
N ARG A 33 20.09 -24.50 12.51
CA ARG A 33 19.26 -23.60 13.30
C ARG A 33 18.25 -24.46 14.06
N GLN A 34 18.00 -24.14 15.31
CA GLN A 34 17.03 -24.87 16.12
C GLN A 34 15.61 -24.47 15.68
N GLY A 35 14.70 -25.45 15.61
CA GLY A 35 13.30 -25.18 15.32
C GLY A 35 12.69 -24.19 16.31
N ILE A 36 11.81 -23.32 15.81
CA ILE A 36 11.10 -22.30 16.58
C ILE A 36 9.77 -22.86 17.04
N LYS A 37 9.57 -22.92 18.35
CA LYS A 37 8.31 -23.39 18.94
C LYS A 37 7.15 -22.45 18.59
N PRO A 38 6.04 -22.97 18.01
CA PRO A 38 4.83 -22.20 17.74
C PRO A 38 4.16 -21.66 19.01
N ASP A 39 3.50 -20.52 18.90
CA ASP A 39 2.66 -19.94 19.97
C ASP A 39 1.27 -20.60 20.00
N LEU A 40 0.78 -21.00 18.82
CA LEU A 40 -0.44 -21.78 18.63
C LEU A 40 -0.16 -22.95 17.68
N ILE A 41 -0.78 -24.09 17.95
CA ILE A 41 -0.79 -25.26 17.06
C ILE A 41 -2.24 -25.71 16.88
N VAL A 42 -2.66 -25.87 15.64
CA VAL A 42 -3.95 -26.47 15.25
C VAL A 42 -3.65 -27.72 14.42
N GLN A 43 -4.13 -28.89 14.85
CA GLN A 43 -3.81 -30.15 14.18
C GLN A 43 -5.04 -31.08 14.14
N ALA A 44 -5.35 -31.58 12.95
CA ALA A 44 -6.38 -32.59 12.75
C ALA A 44 -5.94 -33.62 11.68
N PRO A 45 -5.39 -34.78 12.10
CA PRO A 45 -4.89 -35.81 11.18
C PRO A 45 -5.99 -36.66 10.56
N SER A 46 -7.23 -36.53 11.02
CA SER A 46 -8.37 -37.29 10.48
C SER A 46 -9.68 -36.56 10.79
N GLY A 47 -10.73 -36.93 10.07
CA GLY A 47 -12.05 -36.33 10.22
C GLY A 47 -12.74 -36.14 8.88
N THR A 48 -14.03 -35.81 8.92
CA THR A 48 -14.73 -35.34 7.72
C THR A 48 -14.21 -33.94 7.38
N LEU A 49 -13.95 -33.67 6.10
CA LEU A 49 -13.67 -32.32 5.64
C LEU A 49 -15.01 -31.61 5.41
N ARG A 50 -15.20 -30.47 6.08
CA ARG A 50 -16.33 -29.57 5.86
C ARG A 50 -15.82 -28.20 5.46
N VAL A 51 -16.50 -27.58 4.51
CA VAL A 51 -16.20 -26.23 4.05
C VAL A 51 -17.47 -25.40 4.07
N GLY A 52 -17.34 -24.17 4.52
CA GLY A 52 -18.36 -23.14 4.48
C GLY A 52 -17.76 -21.87 3.90
N ALA A 53 -18.60 -20.96 3.43
CA ALA A 53 -18.13 -19.72 2.85
C ALA A 53 -19.19 -18.62 2.98
N SER A 54 -18.71 -17.38 2.98
CA SER A 54 -19.56 -16.21 3.04
C SER A 54 -18.92 -15.02 2.32
N LYS A 55 -19.75 -14.04 1.96
CA LYS A 55 -19.30 -12.70 1.55
C LYS A 55 -20.18 -11.66 2.23
N ARG A 56 -19.56 -10.63 2.82
CA ARG A 56 -20.21 -9.47 3.42
C ARG A 56 -19.70 -8.20 2.76
N ASP A 57 -20.63 -7.34 2.40
CA ASP A 57 -20.34 -6.03 1.82
C ASP A 57 -19.76 -5.11 2.90
N ILE A 58 -18.53 -4.63 2.68
CA ILE A 58 -17.83 -3.70 3.56
C ILE A 58 -17.80 -2.28 3.00
N SER A 59 -18.45 -2.02 1.85
CA SER A 59 -18.49 -0.71 1.20
C SER A 59 -18.96 0.36 2.17
N PRO A 60 -18.36 1.56 2.13
CA PRO A 60 -18.67 2.60 3.08
C PRO A 60 -20.15 3.02 3.00
N GLN A 61 -20.71 3.41 4.14
CA GLN A 61 -22.09 3.87 4.29
C GLN A 61 -22.12 5.08 5.22
N GLY A 62 -23.01 6.04 4.98
CA GLY A 62 -23.17 7.21 5.84
C GLY A 62 -21.88 8.02 5.99
N TYR A 63 -21.28 8.34 4.84
CA TYR A 63 -20.11 9.21 4.69
C TYR A 63 -20.43 10.35 3.73
N GLU A 64 -19.73 11.46 3.89
CA GLU A 64 -19.88 12.63 3.02
C GLU A 64 -19.16 12.43 1.68
N VAL A 65 -19.77 12.96 0.62
CA VAL A 65 -19.21 12.96 -0.72
C VAL A 65 -18.81 14.39 -1.06
N ALA A 66 -17.55 14.58 -1.48
CA ALA A 66 -17.09 15.88 -1.96
C ALA A 66 -17.84 16.28 -3.25
N ASN A 67 -18.23 17.55 -3.39
CA ASN A 67 -18.89 17.97 -4.62
C ASN A 67 -17.93 18.06 -5.82
N PRO A 68 -18.24 17.36 -6.94
CA PRO A 68 -17.39 17.35 -8.14
C PRO A 68 -17.16 18.74 -8.76
N ASN A 69 -18.06 19.70 -8.54
CA ASN A 69 -17.88 21.09 -8.99
C ASN A 69 -16.72 21.78 -8.26
N TYR A 70 -16.45 21.44 -6.99
CA TYR A 70 -15.27 21.92 -6.26
C TYR A 70 -13.97 21.23 -6.72
N LEU A 71 -14.10 20.12 -7.45
CA LEU A 71 -13.01 19.48 -8.19
C LEU A 71 -12.83 20.04 -9.62
N GLY A 72 -13.62 21.04 -10.02
CA GLY A 72 -13.41 21.82 -11.26
C GLY A 72 -14.26 21.42 -12.49
N TYR A 73 -15.33 20.65 -12.33
CA TYR A 73 -16.19 20.23 -13.45
C TYR A 73 -17.42 21.13 -13.66
N ARG A 74 -17.45 21.93 -14.73
CA ARG A 74 -18.68 22.52 -15.30
C ARG A 74 -18.73 22.35 -16.82
N ASN A 75 -18.81 21.12 -17.34
CA ASN A 75 -19.59 20.79 -18.55
C ASN A 75 -19.53 19.29 -18.90
N PRO A 76 -20.65 18.56 -18.92
CA PRO A 76 -20.66 17.14 -19.28
C PRO A 76 -20.58 16.85 -20.80
N GLU A 77 -20.51 17.85 -21.69
CA GLU A 77 -20.68 17.63 -23.14
C GLU A 77 -19.43 17.78 -24.06
N ASN A 78 -18.21 18.03 -23.55
CA ASN A 78 -17.05 18.29 -24.43
C ASN A 78 -15.95 17.20 -24.38
N CYS A 79 -16.14 16.14 -25.16
CA CYS A 79 -15.09 15.21 -25.59
C CYS A 79 -14.80 15.40 -27.10
N ASP A 80 -13.75 16.14 -27.48
CA ASP A 80 -13.07 16.01 -28.80
C ASP A 80 -11.65 16.64 -28.76
N PRO A 81 -10.56 15.97 -29.18
CA PRO A 81 -9.19 16.40 -28.96
C PRO A 81 -8.62 17.14 -30.18
N VAL A 82 -7.73 18.13 -29.97
CA VAL A 82 -6.56 18.48 -30.83
C VAL A 82 -5.96 19.86 -30.45
N GLN A 83 -4.61 19.88 -30.37
CA GLN A 83 -3.65 21.02 -30.49
C GLN A 83 -2.99 21.66 -29.24
N LYS A 84 -1.67 21.35 -29.12
CA LYS A 84 -0.48 22.24 -29.14
C LYS A 84 0.30 22.55 -27.85
N PHE A 85 1.58 22.17 -27.94
CA PHE A 85 2.76 22.56 -27.13
C PHE A 85 3.20 24.02 -27.28
N ARG A 86 3.77 24.59 -26.18
CA ARG A 86 5.00 25.44 -25.98
C ARG A 86 4.73 26.36 -24.77
N GLY A 87 5.60 26.72 -23.82
CA GLY A 87 7.05 26.68 -23.63
C GLY A 87 7.38 26.83 -22.11
N ALA A 88 8.66 26.98 -21.78
CA ALA A 88 9.25 26.89 -20.44
C ALA A 88 9.43 28.25 -19.73
N GLY A 89 9.64 28.21 -18.40
CA GLY A 89 10.13 29.33 -17.57
C GLY A 89 10.66 28.84 -16.22
N HIS A 90 11.85 29.29 -15.82
CA HIS A 90 12.68 28.83 -14.70
C HIS A 90 12.42 29.60 -13.37
N ARG A 91 12.70 28.96 -12.22
CA ARG A 91 12.75 29.53 -10.86
C ARG A 91 13.81 28.84 -9.98
N HIS A 92 14.28 29.55 -8.95
CA HIS A 92 15.15 29.08 -7.87
C HIS A 92 14.32 28.82 -6.59
N HIS A 93 14.72 27.87 -5.73
CA HIS A 93 14.13 27.60 -4.42
C HIS A 93 15.22 27.19 -3.40
N LEU A 94 15.14 27.71 -2.17
CA LEU A 94 15.75 27.14 -0.96
C LEU A 94 14.59 26.89 0.01
N THR A 95 14.55 25.72 0.66
CA THR A 95 13.41 25.27 1.49
C THR A 95 13.81 25.11 2.96
N LEU A 96 12.82 25.30 3.85
CA LEU A 96 12.92 25.26 5.32
C LEU A 96 13.50 23.93 5.87
N SER A 97 13.46 22.84 5.08
CA SER A 97 14.01 21.54 5.47
C SER A 97 15.51 21.60 5.76
N GLN A 98 16.26 22.45 5.06
CA GLN A 98 17.71 22.58 5.22
C GLN A 98 18.13 23.20 6.57
N ILE A 99 17.24 23.95 7.22
CA ILE A 99 17.48 24.54 8.56
C ILE A 99 17.12 23.54 9.66
N GLN A 100 16.10 22.70 9.46
CA GLN A 100 15.76 21.62 10.39
C GLN A 100 16.82 20.50 10.37
N THR A 101 17.41 20.20 9.21
CA THR A 101 18.56 19.28 9.11
C THR A 101 19.74 19.72 9.99
N ALA A 102 19.98 21.02 10.16
CA ALA A 102 21.06 21.53 11.02
C ALA A 102 20.80 21.34 12.54
N GLN A 103 19.54 21.23 12.96
CA GLN A 103 19.18 20.93 14.35
C GLN A 103 19.27 19.43 14.65
N VAL A 104 18.96 18.59 13.67
CA VAL A 104 19.08 17.11 13.77
C VAL A 104 20.57 16.67 13.74
N LEU A 105 21.45 17.41 13.07
CA LEU A 105 22.88 17.07 12.93
C LEU A 105 23.83 17.62 14.03
N GLY A 106 23.32 17.98 15.21
CA GLY A 106 24.17 18.13 16.41
C GLY A 106 25.12 19.35 16.46
N GLY A 107 24.74 20.50 15.88
CA GLY A 107 25.43 21.78 16.12
C GLY A 107 26.72 22.03 15.33
N ALA A 108 26.94 21.30 14.23
CA ALA A 108 28.05 21.56 13.32
C ALA A 108 27.76 22.71 12.34
N ARG A 109 28.78 23.48 11.97
CA ARG A 109 28.73 24.48 10.89
C ARG A 109 28.59 23.75 9.55
N THR A 110 27.59 24.15 8.76
CA THR A 110 27.27 23.53 7.47
C THR A 110 27.60 24.50 6.34
N GLU A 111 28.37 24.04 5.35
CA GLU A 111 28.65 24.79 4.13
C GLU A 111 28.02 24.04 2.94
N LEU A 112 27.25 24.74 2.13
CA LEU A 112 26.55 24.20 0.96
C LEU A 112 26.98 25.01 -0.27
N ASP A 113 27.55 24.34 -1.25
CA ASP A 113 27.82 24.93 -2.56
C ASP A 113 26.66 24.57 -3.50
N THR A 114 25.98 25.57 -4.07
CA THR A 114 24.85 25.36 -4.98
C THR A 114 25.28 25.62 -6.42
N ASN A 115 24.94 24.71 -7.35
CA ASN A 115 25.17 24.88 -8.79
C ASN A 115 23.87 25.27 -9.50
N GLU A 116 23.88 26.41 -10.20
CA GLU A 116 22.78 26.82 -11.06
C GLU A 116 22.88 26.24 -12.47
N THR A 117 21.73 26.10 -13.16
CA THR A 117 21.62 25.63 -14.55
C THR A 117 22.30 26.56 -15.58
N VAL A 118 22.81 27.72 -15.15
CA VAL A 118 23.42 28.75 -16.02
C VAL A 118 24.87 29.13 -15.62
N GLY A 119 25.52 28.35 -14.74
CA GLY A 119 26.97 28.45 -14.52
C GLY A 119 27.44 29.49 -13.50
N HIS A 120 26.59 29.89 -12.56
CA HIS A 120 27.00 30.64 -11.35
C HIS A 120 27.02 29.71 -10.12
N GLN A 121 28.04 29.86 -9.28
CA GLN A 121 28.21 29.11 -8.04
C GLN A 121 28.02 30.05 -6.84
N HIS A 122 27.18 29.64 -5.89
CA HIS A 122 27.00 30.32 -4.60
C HIS A 122 27.40 29.40 -3.47
N ARG A 123 27.95 29.99 -2.40
CA ARG A 123 28.25 29.29 -1.16
C ARG A 123 27.35 29.81 -0.05
N ILE A 124 26.63 28.90 0.60
CA ILE A 124 25.80 29.19 1.77
C ILE A 124 26.48 28.58 2.98
N VAL A 125 26.73 29.40 3.99
CA VAL A 125 27.35 29.00 5.25
C VAL A 125 26.32 29.19 6.36
N ILE A 126 26.04 28.12 7.11
CA ILE A 126 25.14 28.11 8.26
C ILE A 126 25.99 27.80 9.50
N ASP A 127 26.10 28.77 10.41
CA ASP A 127 26.97 28.70 11.59
C ASP A 127 26.16 28.81 12.89
N PRO A 128 26.00 27.70 13.66
CA PRO A 128 25.31 27.69 14.94
C PRO A 128 26.00 28.61 15.97
N GLN A 129 25.21 29.42 16.68
CA GLN A 129 25.70 30.42 17.63
C GLN A 129 25.37 30.01 19.07
N GLY A 130 26.40 29.72 19.88
CA GLY A 130 26.30 29.42 21.32
C GLY A 130 26.46 27.93 21.67
N ASP A 131 26.74 27.63 22.94
CA ASP A 131 26.78 26.28 23.51
C ASP A 131 26.06 26.27 24.88
N PRO A 132 24.82 25.73 24.97
CA PRO A 132 24.03 25.14 23.89
C PRO A 132 23.64 26.16 22.81
N VAL A 133 23.30 25.72 21.61
CA VAL A 133 22.95 26.60 20.47
C VAL A 133 21.78 27.52 20.84
N THR A 134 22.04 28.83 20.75
CA THR A 134 21.10 29.92 21.09
C THR A 134 20.69 30.76 19.87
N GLY A 135 21.17 30.42 18.68
CA GLY A 135 20.87 31.09 17.42
C GLY A 135 21.67 30.50 16.25
N VAL A 136 21.47 31.01 15.04
CA VAL A 136 22.17 30.59 13.82
C VAL A 136 22.52 31.83 12.99
N GLN A 137 23.75 31.90 12.48
CA GLN A 137 24.18 32.87 11.49
C GLN A 137 24.18 32.21 10.11
N ILE A 138 23.53 32.83 9.14
CA ILE A 138 23.50 32.39 7.73
C ILE A 138 24.24 33.44 6.91
N THR A 139 25.27 33.01 6.19
CA THR A 139 26.04 33.85 5.28
C THR A 139 25.91 33.30 3.86
N GLN A 140 25.37 34.11 2.95
CA GLN A 140 25.35 33.81 1.53
C GLN A 140 26.49 34.57 0.85
N GLU A 141 27.45 33.86 0.27
CA GLU A 141 28.58 34.42 -0.45
C GLU A 141 28.37 34.31 -1.96
N GLU A 142 28.34 35.45 -2.65
CA GLU A 142 28.27 35.50 -4.11
C GLU A 142 29.66 35.60 -4.74
N HIS A 143 29.85 34.93 -5.88
CA HIS A 143 31.12 34.86 -6.60
C HIS A 143 31.63 36.24 -7.12
N HIS A 144 30.82 37.30 -7.02
CA HIS A 144 31.16 38.67 -7.39
C HIS A 144 31.50 39.59 -6.20
N GLY A 145 31.74 39.02 -5.02
CA GLY A 145 32.28 39.74 -3.86
C GLY A 145 31.24 40.44 -3.01
N HIS A 146 29.97 40.04 -3.11
CA HIS A 146 28.88 40.47 -2.24
C HIS A 146 28.51 39.33 -1.29
N SER A 147 28.34 39.64 -0.01
CA SER A 147 27.83 38.69 0.98
C SER A 147 26.67 39.29 1.75
N HIS A 148 25.69 38.45 2.07
CA HIS A 148 24.56 38.81 2.92
C HIS A 148 24.57 37.94 4.17
N ASP A 149 24.56 38.58 5.33
CA ASP A 149 24.56 37.94 6.65
C ASP A 149 23.19 38.08 7.32
N ILE A 150 22.66 36.97 7.83
CA ILE A 150 21.39 36.91 8.55
C ILE A 150 21.65 36.21 9.89
N ASN A 151 21.31 36.87 11.01
CA ASN A 151 21.43 36.31 12.35
C ASN A 151 20.05 36.04 12.93
N LEU A 152 19.79 34.79 13.33
CA LEU A 152 18.54 34.36 13.95
C LEU A 152 18.81 33.91 15.38
N THR A 153 18.14 34.49 16.37
CA THR A 153 18.21 34.03 17.78
C THR A 153 17.17 32.95 18.03
N ARG A 154 17.37 32.11 19.06
CA ARG A 154 16.43 31.06 19.48
C ARG A 154 15.04 31.62 19.76
N ASP A 155 14.96 32.72 20.50
CA ASP A 155 13.69 33.40 20.77
C ASP A 155 13.06 33.96 19.50
N ALA A 156 13.83 34.38 18.49
CA ALA A 156 13.30 34.83 17.20
C ALA A 156 12.86 33.66 16.30
N MET A 157 13.47 32.48 16.44
CA MET A 157 13.04 31.25 15.77
C MET A 157 11.77 30.68 16.41
N GLU A 158 11.65 30.79 17.74
CA GLU A 158 10.49 30.31 18.52
C GLU A 158 9.32 31.33 18.51
N ALA A 159 9.59 32.63 18.37
CA ALA A 159 8.57 33.70 18.33
C ALA A 159 8.19 34.16 16.91
N ALA A 160 8.83 33.62 15.86
CA ALA A 160 8.42 33.89 14.50
C ALA A 160 7.12 33.13 14.20
N ASP A 161 6.00 33.81 14.42
CA ASP A 161 4.76 33.50 13.73
C ASP A 161 4.98 33.79 12.23
N PHE A 162 5.34 32.75 11.48
CA PHE A 162 5.52 32.85 10.02
C PHE A 162 4.17 32.92 9.27
N GLN A 163 3.07 33.29 9.94
CA GLN A 163 1.87 33.78 9.28
C GLN A 163 2.05 35.25 8.89
N GLY A 164 2.68 35.49 7.74
CA GLY A 164 2.53 36.76 7.07
C GLY A 164 3.73 37.15 6.23
N VAL A 165 3.43 37.50 4.98
CA VAL A 165 4.33 38.18 4.02
C VAL A 165 5.46 37.25 3.53
N TRP A 166 5.41 36.64 2.36
CA TRP A 166 5.38 37.22 1.02
C TRP A 166 4.91 36.17 0.00
N SER A 167 4.18 36.66 -0.99
CA SER A 167 3.43 35.92 -2.00
C SER A 167 4.31 35.26 -3.07
N GLU A 168 3.90 34.03 -3.40
CA GLU A 168 3.98 33.32 -4.68
C GLU A 168 5.31 32.73 -5.16
N PRO A 169 5.36 31.39 -5.15
CA PRO A 169 5.72 30.68 -6.36
C PRO A 169 4.73 29.57 -6.76
N SER A 170 4.00 29.81 -7.85
CA SER A 170 3.43 28.79 -8.75
C SER A 170 4.35 27.57 -9.02
N ARG A 171 4.03 26.41 -8.45
CA ARG A 171 3.71 25.16 -9.17
C ARG A 171 3.22 24.13 -8.16
N LEU A 172 1.94 24.23 -7.83
CA LEU A 172 1.20 23.17 -7.17
C LEU A 172 0.34 22.52 -8.25
N MET A 173 0.51 21.22 -8.45
CA MET A 173 -0.46 20.39 -9.17
C MET A 173 -0.47 19.05 -8.48
N ARG A 174 -1.56 18.72 -7.76
CA ARG A 174 -2.32 17.45 -7.81
C ARG A 174 -3.70 17.68 -7.18
N CYS A 175 -4.73 17.67 -8.01
CA CYS A 175 -6.03 17.01 -7.78
C CYS A 175 -6.33 16.27 -9.09
N GLY A 176 -6.89 15.06 -8.97
CA GLY A 176 -6.93 14.02 -10.00
C GLY A 176 -7.21 14.48 -11.44
N GLU A 177 -6.42 13.96 -12.39
CA GLU A 177 -6.75 14.02 -13.80
C GLU A 177 -7.84 12.99 -14.12
N LEU A 178 -9.09 13.40 -13.98
CA LEU A 178 -10.16 12.89 -14.84
C LEU A 178 -9.88 13.37 -16.29
N VAL A 179 -10.14 12.48 -17.24
CA VAL A 179 -9.38 12.32 -18.49
C VAL A 179 -9.81 13.23 -19.66
N ASP A 180 -8.80 13.54 -20.49
CA ASP A 180 -8.74 13.63 -21.96
C ASP A 180 -8.45 15.03 -22.55
N GLY A 181 -7.14 15.31 -22.57
CA GLY A 181 -6.51 16.25 -23.49
C GLY A 181 -6.52 17.71 -23.06
N TYR A 182 -5.47 18.16 -22.35
CA TYR A 182 -4.76 19.39 -22.68
C TYR A 182 -3.49 19.51 -21.83
N GLY A 183 -2.34 19.57 -22.49
CA GLY A 183 -1.10 19.96 -21.85
C GLY A 183 -1.05 21.46 -21.59
N LYS A 184 -0.48 21.82 -20.43
CA LYS A 184 0.06 23.14 -20.03
C LYS A 184 -0.96 24.21 -19.61
N LEU A 185 -1.16 24.35 -18.30
CA LEU A 185 -0.88 25.54 -17.46
C LEU A 185 -1.62 25.42 -16.10
N PRO A 186 -1.12 26.06 -15.02
CA PRO A 186 -1.63 25.91 -13.66
C PRO A 186 -2.92 26.72 -13.49
N ARG A 187 -3.97 26.15 -12.88
CA ARG A 187 -5.18 26.92 -12.54
C ARG A 187 -5.07 27.41 -11.10
N SER A 188 -5.01 28.72 -10.98
CA SER A 188 -5.11 29.56 -9.79
C SER A 188 -6.47 29.40 -9.10
N ASP A 189 -6.53 29.76 -7.82
CA ASP A 189 -7.78 29.84 -7.08
C ASP A 189 -8.78 30.72 -7.84
N CYS A 190 -10.01 30.24 -7.95
CA CYS A 190 -11.13 31.06 -8.39
C CYS A 190 -11.93 31.32 -7.12
N GLY A 191 -11.56 32.38 -6.40
CA GLY A 191 -12.28 32.80 -5.20
C GLY A 191 -13.79 32.99 -5.40
N ARG A 192 -14.46 33.42 -4.35
CA ARG A 192 -15.93 33.40 -4.18
C ARG A 192 -16.77 34.11 -5.27
N ASP A 193 -16.17 34.87 -6.17
CA ASP A 193 -16.86 35.55 -7.28
C ASP A 193 -17.04 34.67 -8.54
N GLY A 194 -16.38 33.51 -8.58
CA GLY A 194 -16.52 32.52 -9.65
C GLY A 194 -15.92 32.93 -10.99
N LEU A 195 -15.02 33.92 -11.02
CA LEU A 195 -14.29 34.33 -12.23
C LEU A 195 -12.87 33.74 -12.22
N CYS A 196 -12.44 33.09 -13.30
CA CYS A 196 -11.11 32.48 -13.41
C CYS A 196 -10.21 33.24 -14.42
N GLU A 197 -8.89 33.00 -14.37
CA GLU A 197 -7.93 33.61 -15.30
C GLU A 197 -8.32 33.32 -16.77
N GLY A 198 -8.73 34.37 -17.48
CA GLY A 198 -9.22 34.29 -18.86
C GLY A 198 -10.69 34.68 -19.03
N ASP A 199 -11.47 34.78 -17.95
CA ASP A 199 -12.87 35.20 -18.03
C ASP A 199 -13.02 36.72 -18.24
N PRO A 200 -13.99 37.18 -19.05
CA PRO A 200 -14.27 38.60 -19.22
C PRO A 200 -14.67 39.25 -17.89
N GLY A 201 -13.78 40.08 -17.34
CA GLY A 201 -13.98 40.75 -16.06
C GLY A 201 -13.18 40.17 -14.90
N TRP A 202 -12.34 39.16 -15.13
CA TRP A 202 -11.45 38.60 -14.11
C TRP A 202 -10.52 39.66 -13.49
N PRO A 203 -10.62 39.94 -12.18
CA PRO A 203 -9.86 41.00 -11.52
C PRO A 203 -8.51 40.55 -10.94
N GLY A 204 -8.26 39.23 -10.89
CA GLY A 204 -7.07 38.58 -10.32
C GLY A 204 -7.44 37.59 -9.22
N ALA A 205 -6.59 36.59 -8.97
CA ALA A 205 -6.85 35.50 -8.00
C ALA A 205 -7.11 35.98 -6.55
N ASP A 206 -6.61 37.16 -6.16
CA ASP A 206 -6.70 37.67 -4.76
C ASP A 206 -7.43 39.03 -4.65
N SER A 207 -8.15 39.46 -5.68
CA SER A 207 -8.84 40.77 -5.65
C SER A 207 -10.20 40.69 -4.96
N GLY A 208 -10.20 40.35 -3.67
CA GLY A 208 -11.42 40.33 -2.85
C GLY A 208 -11.26 39.89 -1.39
N GLU A 209 -10.33 38.97 -1.09
CA GLU A 209 -10.26 38.32 0.23
C GLU A 209 -8.94 38.56 1.00
N GLY A 210 -7.78 38.63 0.34
CA GLY A 210 -6.52 39.03 0.97
C GLY A 210 -5.97 38.07 2.03
N ASP A 211 -6.46 36.82 2.12
CA ASP A 211 -6.18 35.90 3.22
C ASP A 211 -5.27 34.70 2.85
N ARG A 212 -5.01 34.48 1.55
CA ARG A 212 -4.10 33.46 1.00
C ARG A 212 -4.40 32.02 1.44
N ARG A 213 -5.67 31.67 1.67
CA ARG A 213 -6.09 30.33 2.10
C ARG A 213 -6.73 29.56 0.93
N PRO A 214 -6.50 28.24 0.80
CA PRO A 214 -7.27 27.40 -0.12
C PRO A 214 -8.72 27.31 0.38
N ASP A 215 -9.69 27.52 -0.50
CA ASP A 215 -11.10 27.25 -0.19
C ASP A 215 -11.29 25.72 -0.03
N TRP A 216 -11.50 25.27 1.21
CA TRP A 216 -11.74 23.88 1.53
C TRP A 216 -13.06 23.40 0.93
N PHE A 217 -13.14 22.09 0.62
CA PHE A 217 -14.37 21.38 0.26
C PHE A 217 -15.54 21.88 1.12
N PHE A 218 -16.61 22.36 0.49
CA PHE A 218 -17.81 22.67 1.25
C PHE A 218 -18.39 21.36 1.77
N ASP A 219 -18.64 21.33 3.08
CA ASP A 219 -19.41 20.30 3.78
C ASP A 219 -20.75 20.14 3.04
N CYS A 220 -20.94 18.95 2.48
CA CYS A 220 -22.14 18.56 1.76
C CYS A 220 -23.03 17.66 2.61
N GLY A 221 -22.63 17.40 3.87
CA GLY A 221 -23.32 16.56 4.81
C GLY A 221 -23.51 15.11 4.33
N LEU A 222 -24.07 14.28 5.21
CA LEU A 222 -24.49 12.92 4.85
C LEU A 222 -25.63 12.87 3.82
N ASP A 223 -26.32 13.99 3.58
CA ASP A 223 -27.37 14.10 2.56
C ASP A 223 -26.80 14.27 1.15
N ARG A 224 -25.48 14.47 1.01
CA ARG A 224 -24.75 14.60 -0.27
C ARG A 224 -25.19 15.83 -1.09
N ILE A 225 -25.87 16.80 -0.47
CA ILE A 225 -26.44 17.97 -1.16
C ILE A 225 -25.68 19.24 -0.73
N CYS A 226 -24.90 19.79 -1.65
CA CYS A 226 -24.01 20.92 -1.33
C CYS A 226 -24.70 22.29 -1.46
N PRO A 227 -24.17 23.36 -0.84
CA PRO A 227 -24.76 24.70 -0.83
C PRO A 227 -25.07 25.29 -2.23
N ASP A 228 -24.29 24.89 -3.24
CA ASP A 228 -24.42 25.37 -4.62
C ASP A 228 -25.18 24.40 -5.55
N ASN A 229 -25.62 23.24 -5.05
CA ASN A 229 -26.53 22.35 -5.80
C ASN A 229 -27.92 23.00 -5.82
N ILE A 230 -28.14 23.83 -6.84
CA ILE A 230 -29.43 24.47 -7.12
C ILE A 230 -30.50 23.39 -7.21
N ALA A 231 -31.60 23.62 -6.47
CA ALA A 231 -32.77 22.76 -6.42
C ALA A 231 -33.10 22.12 -7.78
N GLU A 232 -33.16 20.79 -7.80
CA GLU A 232 -33.68 20.06 -8.95
C GLU A 232 -35.01 20.67 -9.43
N PRO A 233 -35.14 20.91 -10.74
CA PRO A 233 -36.42 21.25 -11.35
C PRO A 233 -37.50 20.30 -10.86
N LEU A 234 -38.68 20.85 -10.55
CA LEU A 234 -39.85 20.10 -10.07
C LEU A 234 -40.27 18.95 -11.00
N GLU A 235 -39.81 18.97 -12.25
CA GLU A 235 -40.04 17.95 -13.27
C GLU A 235 -39.10 16.75 -13.14
N LEU A 236 -37.89 16.93 -12.60
CA LEU A 236 -36.92 15.87 -12.31
C LEU A 236 -37.29 15.15 -11.00
N ARG A 237 -37.53 15.89 -9.92
CA ARG A 237 -38.09 15.34 -8.67
C ARG A 237 -39.31 14.42 -8.87
N ALA A 238 -40.19 14.75 -9.82
CA ALA A 238 -41.43 13.99 -10.03
C ALA A 238 -41.31 12.83 -11.04
N ASN A 239 -40.13 12.54 -11.61
CA ASN A 239 -39.98 11.55 -12.68
C ASN A 239 -39.87 10.10 -12.17
N GLY A 240 -39.55 9.90 -10.89
CA GLY A 240 -39.35 8.57 -10.30
C GLY A 240 -38.07 7.87 -10.76
N GLU A 241 -37.06 8.64 -11.19
CA GLU A 241 -35.70 8.21 -11.51
C GLU A 241 -34.73 8.69 -10.40
N ASP A 242 -33.57 8.04 -10.29
CA ASP A 242 -32.46 8.42 -9.40
C ASP A 242 -31.52 9.30 -10.24
N ASP A 243 -31.85 10.60 -10.28
CA ASP A 243 -31.25 11.56 -11.22
C ASP A 243 -29.84 12.03 -10.79
N ASP A 244 -29.46 11.82 -9.52
CA ASP A 244 -28.16 12.17 -8.95
C ASP A 244 -27.27 10.95 -8.60
N PHE A 245 -27.77 9.73 -8.86
CA PHE A 245 -27.07 8.45 -8.71
C PHE A 245 -26.63 8.13 -7.27
N ASP A 246 -27.36 8.64 -6.29
CA ASP A 246 -27.06 8.43 -4.87
C ASP A 246 -27.59 7.07 -4.33
N GLY A 247 -28.41 6.39 -5.14
CA GLY A 247 -29.04 5.10 -4.85
C GLY A 247 -30.46 5.20 -4.27
N VAL A 248 -31.06 6.39 -4.23
CA VAL A 248 -32.39 6.68 -3.66
C VAL A 248 -33.24 7.45 -4.68
N VAL A 249 -34.51 7.08 -4.84
CA VAL A 249 -35.43 7.75 -5.78
C VAL A 249 -36.20 8.87 -5.06
N ASP A 250 -36.03 10.11 -5.52
CA ASP A 250 -36.78 11.35 -5.17
C ASP A 250 -36.81 11.70 -3.67
N ASP A 251 -35.79 12.40 -3.19
CA ASP A 251 -35.81 13.07 -1.91
C ASP A 251 -36.37 14.50 -2.02
N GLY A 252 -37.22 14.86 -1.06
CA GLY A 252 -38.00 16.10 -1.07
C GLY A 252 -37.17 17.39 -1.00
N PRO A 253 -37.79 18.55 -0.70
CA PRO A 253 -37.12 19.84 -0.78
C PRO A 253 -35.91 19.95 0.16
N TYR A 254 -34.74 20.21 -0.42
CA TYR A 254 -33.48 20.76 0.13
C TYR A 254 -33.57 21.19 1.61
N THR A 255 -32.99 20.39 2.49
CA THR A 255 -32.87 20.64 3.94
C THR A 255 -31.62 21.45 4.29
N GLY A 256 -30.54 21.34 3.50
CA GLY A 256 -29.32 22.16 3.63
C GLY A 256 -28.11 21.30 3.95
N ALA A 257 -26.92 21.73 3.50
CA ALA A 257 -25.71 20.93 3.37
C ALA A 257 -25.07 20.37 4.67
N ASP A 258 -25.67 20.60 5.84
CA ASP A 258 -25.21 20.07 7.14
C ASP A 258 -26.43 19.67 8.02
N GLU A 259 -27.63 19.52 7.42
CA GLU A 259 -28.83 19.06 8.13
C GLU A 259 -28.77 17.54 8.35
N GLY A 260 -27.96 17.12 9.32
CA GLY A 260 -27.86 15.72 9.76
C GLY A 260 -26.84 15.50 10.87
N GLU A 261 -25.64 16.07 10.72
CA GLU A 261 -24.54 16.00 11.70
C GLU A 261 -24.25 17.31 12.41
N GLY A 262 -24.50 18.46 11.77
CA GLY A 262 -24.48 19.80 12.38
C GLY A 262 -23.10 20.19 12.92
N ASN A 263 -22.02 19.61 12.39
CA ASN A 263 -20.68 19.73 12.94
C ASN A 263 -19.79 20.70 12.15
N GLY A 264 -20.15 21.05 10.92
CA GLY A 264 -19.42 21.96 10.03
C GLY A 264 -18.03 21.45 9.61
N HIS A 265 -17.81 20.13 9.58
CA HIS A 265 -16.55 19.48 9.25
C HIS A 265 -16.76 18.39 8.21
N TYR A 266 -15.99 18.41 7.12
CA TYR A 266 -16.05 17.35 6.10
C TYR A 266 -15.61 15.98 6.66
N ASP A 267 -16.57 15.10 6.94
CA ASP A 267 -16.39 13.71 7.40
C ASP A 267 -16.31 12.71 6.23
N GLY A 268 -15.62 13.10 5.16
CA GLY A 268 -15.43 12.28 3.97
C GLY A 268 -14.44 11.12 4.13
N LEU A 269 -14.27 10.38 3.04
CA LEU A 269 -13.36 9.25 2.95
C LEU A 269 -12.21 9.57 2.01
N TRP A 270 -11.01 9.14 2.36
CA TRP A 270 -9.80 9.27 1.55
C TRP A 270 -9.44 7.90 0.99
N GLN A 271 -9.21 7.79 -0.31
CA GLN A 271 -8.69 6.57 -0.92
C GLN A 271 -7.23 6.37 -0.54
N SER A 272 -6.82 5.09 -0.45
CA SER A 272 -5.47 4.67 -0.09
C SER A 272 -4.63 4.21 -1.27
N GLY A 273 -3.30 4.13 -1.09
CA GLY A 273 -2.35 3.62 -2.07
C GLY A 273 -1.65 4.72 -2.86
N PHE A 274 -2.41 5.59 -3.55
CA PHE A 274 -1.85 6.55 -4.52
C PHE A 274 -1.51 7.96 -3.98
N GLY A 275 -1.43 8.12 -2.67
CA GLY A 275 -1.12 9.39 -2.03
C GLY A 275 -2.34 10.08 -1.40
N SER A 276 -2.07 11.09 -0.58
CA SER A 276 -3.09 11.88 0.12
C SER A 276 -3.96 12.72 -0.82
N ASN A 277 -5.08 13.23 -0.27
CA ASN A 277 -6.02 14.13 -0.95
C ASN A 277 -6.77 13.51 -2.14
N ILE A 278 -7.03 12.20 -2.11
CA ILE A 278 -7.90 11.52 -3.07
C ILE A 278 -9.24 11.22 -2.39
N PRO A 279 -10.24 12.13 -2.43
CA PRO A 279 -11.52 11.89 -1.77
C PRO A 279 -12.33 10.82 -2.52
N ALA A 280 -13.05 9.97 -1.79
CA ALA A 280 -14.05 9.09 -2.38
C ALA A 280 -15.30 9.89 -2.75
N LEU A 281 -15.79 9.70 -3.97
CA LEU A 281 -16.98 10.36 -4.53
C LEU A 281 -18.19 9.44 -4.64
N GLY A 282 -18.02 8.15 -4.39
CA GLY A 282 -19.07 7.16 -4.52
C GLY A 282 -18.51 5.74 -4.53
N VAL A 283 -19.36 4.77 -4.88
CA VAL A 283 -18.99 3.36 -5.01
C VAL A 283 -19.31 2.92 -6.44
N HIS A 284 -18.31 2.48 -7.20
CA HIS A 284 -18.51 1.91 -8.53
C HIS A 284 -18.99 0.45 -8.42
N ASP A 285 -18.27 -0.34 -7.63
CA ASP A 285 -18.64 -1.72 -7.32
C ASP A 285 -18.33 -2.03 -5.84
N PRO A 286 -19.08 -2.95 -5.21
CA PRO A 286 -18.92 -3.18 -3.78
C PRO A 286 -17.56 -3.80 -3.46
N ILE A 287 -17.01 -3.39 -2.33
CA ILE A 287 -15.85 -4.01 -1.68
C ILE A 287 -16.33 -5.00 -0.60
N TRP A 288 -15.60 -6.10 -0.40
CA TRP A 288 -16.06 -7.25 0.36
C TRP A 288 -15.10 -7.71 1.45
N ALA A 289 -15.68 -8.29 2.51
CA ALA A 289 -15.04 -9.30 3.34
C ALA A 289 -15.55 -10.67 2.85
N ARG A 290 -14.67 -11.51 2.30
CA ARG A 290 -15.03 -12.86 1.82
C ARG A 290 -14.26 -13.91 2.62
N CYS A 291 -14.97 -14.85 3.24
CA CYS A 291 -14.36 -15.81 4.14
C CYS A 291 -14.67 -17.25 3.71
N MET A 292 -13.67 -18.13 3.87
CA MET A 292 -13.77 -19.58 3.72
C MET A 292 -13.46 -20.23 5.08
N ALA A 293 -14.41 -20.99 5.61
CA ALA A 293 -14.23 -21.82 6.79
C ALA A 293 -13.86 -23.24 6.36
N VAL A 294 -12.83 -23.81 6.97
CA VAL A 294 -12.36 -25.18 6.72
C VAL A 294 -12.34 -25.91 8.05
N GLU A 295 -13.28 -26.84 8.22
CA GLU A 295 -13.35 -27.73 9.39
C GLU A 295 -12.81 -29.10 9.03
N ARG A 296 -11.90 -29.59 9.86
CA ARG A 296 -11.33 -30.94 9.79
C ARG A 296 -11.36 -31.56 11.18
N GLY A 297 -12.19 -32.59 11.35
CA GLY A 297 -12.35 -33.23 12.66
C GLY A 297 -13.08 -32.29 13.62
N ASP A 298 -12.44 -31.91 14.72
CA ASP A 298 -12.93 -30.91 15.68
C ASP A 298 -12.24 -29.55 15.54
N GLN A 299 -11.30 -29.41 14.60
CA GLN A 299 -10.56 -28.18 14.36
C GLN A 299 -11.17 -27.41 13.18
N THR A 300 -11.31 -26.10 13.34
CA THR A 300 -11.78 -25.21 12.29
C THR A 300 -10.88 -24.00 12.14
N ILE A 301 -10.45 -23.74 10.89
CA ILE A 301 -9.75 -22.52 10.53
C ILE A 301 -10.61 -21.70 9.58
N VAL A 302 -10.52 -20.38 9.67
CA VAL A 302 -11.20 -19.46 8.75
C VAL A 302 -10.16 -18.57 8.08
N ILE A 303 -10.25 -18.44 6.76
CA ILE A 303 -9.44 -17.53 5.95
C ILE A 303 -10.37 -16.45 5.40
N CYS A 304 -10.08 -15.19 5.67
CA CYS A 304 -10.80 -14.05 5.12
C CYS A 304 -9.90 -13.18 4.24
N SER A 305 -10.43 -12.78 3.09
CA SER A 305 -9.84 -11.72 2.25
C SER A 305 -10.70 -10.47 2.30
N LEU A 306 -10.07 -9.32 2.54
CA LEU A 306 -10.71 -8.02 2.68
C LEU A 306 -10.29 -7.10 1.52
N ASP A 307 -11.27 -6.49 0.85
CA ASP A 307 -11.02 -5.50 -0.21
C ASP A 307 -10.64 -4.14 0.40
N VAL A 308 -9.40 -4.04 0.90
CA VAL A 308 -8.75 -2.83 1.45
C VAL A 308 -7.26 -2.83 1.08
N VAL A 309 -6.59 -1.70 1.21
CA VAL A 309 -5.13 -1.58 0.95
C VAL A 309 -4.30 -2.41 1.92
N GLY A 310 -4.68 -2.48 3.19
CA GLY A 310 -3.89 -3.15 4.22
C GLY A 310 -4.71 -3.25 5.49
N PHE A 311 -4.28 -4.09 6.43
CA PHE A 311 -5.01 -4.24 7.69
C PHE A 311 -4.03 -4.61 8.80
N PHE A 312 -3.83 -3.69 9.73
CA PHE A 312 -2.86 -3.89 10.80
C PHE A 312 -3.21 -5.07 11.70
N PHE A 313 -2.17 -5.72 12.24
CA PHE A 313 -2.29 -6.84 13.18
C PHE A 313 -3.17 -6.48 14.40
N ASP A 314 -3.12 -5.24 14.87
CA ASP A 314 -4.00 -4.71 15.89
C ASP A 314 -5.49 -4.85 15.54
N ASP A 315 -5.87 -4.50 14.30
CA ASP A 315 -7.23 -4.64 13.83
C ASP A 315 -7.61 -6.09 13.57
N VAL A 316 -6.69 -6.93 13.07
CA VAL A 316 -6.87 -8.39 13.02
C VAL A 316 -7.17 -8.95 14.42
N ALA A 317 -6.40 -8.54 15.43
CA ALA A 317 -6.60 -8.95 16.81
C ALA A 317 -7.94 -8.45 17.37
N ARG A 318 -8.38 -7.23 17.00
CA ARG A 318 -9.71 -6.70 17.36
C ARG A 318 -10.84 -7.52 16.73
N VAL A 319 -10.71 -7.94 15.48
CA VAL A 319 -11.68 -8.84 14.83
C VAL A 319 -11.71 -10.20 15.53
N ARG A 320 -10.55 -10.82 15.79
CA ARG A 320 -10.46 -12.11 16.50
C ARG A 320 -11.17 -12.04 17.86
N ARG A 321 -10.92 -11.00 18.66
CA ARG A 321 -11.64 -10.77 19.93
C ARG A 321 -13.15 -10.62 19.75
N ARG A 322 -13.62 -9.94 18.69
CA ARG A 322 -15.06 -9.82 18.41
C ARG A 322 -15.69 -11.15 18.04
N VAL A 323 -15.01 -11.97 17.24
CA VAL A 323 -15.45 -13.32 16.88
C VAL A 323 -15.55 -14.19 18.13
N GLU A 324 -14.52 -14.22 18.98
CA GLU A 324 -14.53 -14.95 20.25
C GLU A 324 -15.68 -14.48 21.17
N GLN A 325 -15.91 -13.18 21.29
CA GLN A 325 -17.01 -12.63 22.08
C GLN A 325 -18.40 -12.98 21.51
N ALA A 326 -18.54 -13.03 20.19
CA ALA A 326 -19.81 -13.29 19.52
C ALA A 326 -20.17 -14.78 19.47
N MET A 327 -19.17 -15.67 19.40
CA MET A 327 -19.35 -17.10 19.16
C MET A 327 -18.97 -17.97 20.35
N GLY A 328 -18.18 -17.47 21.30
CA GLY A 328 -17.73 -18.24 22.47
C GLY A 328 -16.97 -19.50 22.07
N GLN A 329 -17.42 -20.66 22.56
CA GLN A 329 -16.81 -21.96 22.25
C GLN A 329 -16.98 -22.40 20.79
N ASP A 330 -17.89 -21.76 20.04
CA ASP A 330 -18.13 -22.07 18.62
C ASP A 330 -17.26 -21.21 17.68
N ALA A 331 -16.39 -20.35 18.24
CA ALA A 331 -15.41 -19.60 17.46
C ALA A 331 -14.41 -20.55 16.78
N PRO A 332 -13.86 -20.19 15.60
CA PRO A 332 -12.84 -21.01 14.95
C PRO A 332 -11.56 -21.07 15.79
N ASP A 333 -10.85 -22.20 15.72
CA ASP A 333 -9.55 -22.39 16.37
C ASP A 333 -8.48 -21.45 15.83
N TYR A 334 -8.64 -21.01 14.58
CA TYR A 334 -7.79 -19.97 14.00
C TYR A 334 -8.51 -19.11 12.95
N LEU A 335 -8.21 -17.82 12.93
CA LEU A 335 -8.71 -16.86 11.94
C LEU A 335 -7.53 -16.14 11.27
N LEU A 336 -7.33 -16.42 9.99
CA LEU A 336 -6.42 -15.72 9.10
C LEU A 336 -7.16 -14.60 8.37
N ILE A 337 -6.59 -13.41 8.32
CA ILE A 337 -7.14 -12.26 7.57
C ILE A 337 -6.06 -11.73 6.63
N SER A 338 -6.40 -11.48 5.37
CA SER A 338 -5.50 -10.88 4.37
C SER A 338 -6.22 -9.74 3.64
N ALA A 339 -5.49 -8.68 3.32
CA ALA A 339 -5.98 -7.60 2.47
C ALA A 339 -5.72 -7.93 0.99
N THR A 340 -6.62 -7.54 0.09
CA THR A 340 -6.36 -7.66 -1.36
C THR A 340 -5.35 -6.65 -1.86
N HIS A 341 -5.03 -5.64 -1.05
CA HIS A 341 -4.17 -4.51 -1.40
C HIS A 341 -4.77 -3.57 -2.45
N VAL A 342 -6.10 -3.48 -2.51
CA VAL A 342 -6.77 -2.60 -3.48
C VAL A 342 -6.53 -1.12 -3.16
N HIS A 343 -6.10 -0.36 -4.16
CA HIS A 343 -5.81 1.09 -4.05
C HIS A 343 -7.06 1.96 -4.25
N GLU A 344 -8.22 1.33 -4.36
CA GLU A 344 -9.50 1.96 -4.72
C GLU A 344 -10.51 1.83 -3.57
N ALA A 345 -10.01 1.58 -2.35
CA ALA A 345 -10.79 1.52 -1.12
C ALA A 345 -10.44 2.70 -0.19
N PRO A 346 -11.32 3.07 0.75
CA PRO A 346 -10.97 4.06 1.77
C PRO A 346 -9.81 3.60 2.65
N ASP A 347 -9.03 4.56 3.13
CA ASP A 347 -7.84 4.32 3.94
C ASP A 347 -8.17 3.58 5.24
N THR A 348 -7.42 2.51 5.46
CA THR A 348 -7.52 1.61 6.62
C THR A 348 -6.23 1.55 7.43
N MET A 349 -5.18 2.25 7.00
CA MET A 349 -3.87 2.28 7.64
C MET A 349 -3.53 3.65 8.22
N GLY A 350 -4.00 4.73 7.57
CA GLY A 350 -3.91 6.11 8.04
C GLY A 350 -2.89 6.97 7.31
N GLN A 351 -2.17 6.40 6.35
CA GLN A 351 -1.11 7.07 5.59
C GLN A 351 -1.61 8.15 4.64
N TRP A 352 -2.87 8.08 4.20
CA TRP A 352 -3.39 8.87 3.07
C TRP A 352 -4.43 9.91 3.49
N GLY A 353 -4.30 10.44 4.70
CA GLY A 353 -5.14 11.54 5.17
C GLY A 353 -4.89 12.87 4.46
N PRO A 354 -5.70 13.90 4.74
CA PRO A 354 -5.62 15.16 4.01
C PRO A 354 -4.35 15.95 4.32
N ILE A 355 -3.74 16.50 3.27
CA ILE A 355 -2.60 17.40 3.34
C ILE A 355 -3.07 18.81 3.00
N GLN A 356 -3.04 19.71 3.99
CA GLN A 356 -3.48 21.11 3.84
C GLN A 356 -2.36 22.03 3.36
N ASN A 357 -1.14 21.81 3.81
CA ASN A 357 0.03 22.55 3.36
C ASN A 357 0.80 21.68 2.37
N PRO A 358 1.00 22.12 1.12
CA PRO A 358 1.68 21.32 0.11
C PRO A 358 3.16 21.06 0.39
N ASN A 359 3.74 21.73 1.40
CA ASN A 359 5.10 21.45 1.88
C ASN A 359 5.12 20.41 3.01
N ASP A 360 3.98 19.96 3.51
CA ASP A 360 3.93 18.88 4.49
C ASP A 360 4.26 17.56 3.78
N ILE A 361 5.27 16.85 4.29
CA ILE A 361 5.74 15.56 3.74
C ILE A 361 4.81 14.40 4.18
N LEU A 362 4.11 14.58 5.30
CA LEU A 362 3.14 13.64 5.86
C LEU A 362 1.83 14.39 6.16
N PRO A 363 0.67 13.72 6.10
CA PRO A 363 -0.57 14.32 6.58
C PRO A 363 -0.49 14.56 8.09
N ARG A 364 -1.27 15.54 8.56
CA ARG A 364 -1.38 15.83 10.01
C ARG A 364 -2.50 15.07 10.69
N VAL A 365 -3.37 14.46 9.89
CA VAL A 365 -4.55 13.71 10.31
C VAL A 365 -4.56 12.40 9.57
N SER A 366 -4.92 11.31 10.24
CA SER A 366 -5.06 10.00 9.63
C SER A 366 -6.12 10.02 8.52
N GLY A 367 -5.89 9.26 7.44
CA GLY A 367 -6.92 9.02 6.42
C GLY A 367 -8.01 8.05 6.88
N VAL A 368 -7.78 7.32 7.99
CA VAL A 368 -8.74 6.37 8.51
C VAL A 368 -9.98 7.08 9.04
N ASN A 369 -11.12 6.75 8.44
CA ASN A 369 -12.41 7.12 8.98
C ASN A 369 -12.86 6.11 10.05
N PRO A 370 -13.13 6.53 11.30
CA PRO A 370 -13.50 5.63 12.39
C PRO A 370 -14.76 4.81 12.12
N ARG A 371 -15.76 5.35 11.41
CA ARG A 371 -16.99 4.61 11.07
C ARG A 371 -16.70 3.52 10.05
N PHE A 372 -15.84 3.81 9.07
CA PHE A 372 -15.48 2.85 8.04
C PHE A 372 -14.67 1.67 8.60
N ILE A 373 -13.59 1.91 9.35
CA ILE A 373 -12.78 0.83 9.92
C ILE A 373 -13.58 -0.04 10.90
N GLU A 374 -14.54 0.57 11.63
CA GLU A 374 -15.47 -0.16 12.48
C GLU A 374 -16.45 -1.03 11.70
N ARG A 375 -16.95 -0.54 10.57
CA ARG A 375 -17.76 -1.34 9.63
C ARG A 375 -16.97 -2.52 9.10
N VAL A 376 -15.73 -2.33 8.65
CA VAL A 376 -14.86 -3.43 8.17
C VAL A 376 -14.75 -4.49 9.26
N LYS A 377 -14.37 -4.13 10.48
CA LYS A 377 -14.26 -5.07 11.61
C LYS A 377 -15.57 -5.81 11.92
N ALA A 378 -16.69 -5.11 11.94
CA ALA A 378 -18.00 -5.68 12.24
C ALA A 378 -18.49 -6.64 11.14
N GLN A 379 -18.37 -6.25 9.87
CA GLN A 379 -18.78 -7.08 8.74
C GLN A 379 -17.87 -8.30 8.57
N THR A 380 -16.56 -8.17 8.81
CA THR A 380 -15.65 -9.33 8.84
C THR A 380 -16.04 -10.31 9.95
N THR A 381 -16.41 -9.83 11.14
CA THR A 381 -16.92 -10.69 12.23
C THR A 381 -18.16 -11.48 11.80
N LEU A 382 -19.11 -10.82 11.11
CA LEU A 382 -20.30 -11.48 10.57
C LEU A 382 -19.97 -12.47 9.45
N ALA A 383 -19.04 -12.13 8.56
CA ALA A 383 -18.59 -13.02 7.49
C ALA A 383 -17.96 -14.30 8.06
N VAL A 384 -17.13 -14.19 9.10
CA VAL A 384 -16.57 -15.36 9.81
C VAL A 384 -17.70 -16.24 10.35
N LYS A 385 -18.66 -15.64 11.06
CA LYS A 385 -19.81 -16.36 11.61
C LYS A 385 -20.63 -17.08 10.53
N ASP A 386 -20.98 -16.40 9.44
CA ASP A 386 -21.77 -17.01 8.36
C ASP A 386 -21.01 -18.11 7.62
N ALA A 387 -19.69 -17.97 7.47
CA ALA A 387 -18.85 -19.01 6.88
C ALA A 387 -18.82 -20.26 7.77
N MET A 388 -18.77 -20.10 9.09
CA MET A 388 -18.86 -21.20 10.05
C MET A 388 -20.25 -21.85 10.06
N GLU A 389 -21.32 -21.06 10.05
CA GLU A 389 -22.71 -21.55 10.03
C GLU A 389 -23.07 -22.29 8.73
N SER A 390 -22.35 -22.01 7.64
CA SER A 390 -22.55 -22.66 6.33
C SER A 390 -21.68 -23.92 6.10
N LEU A 391 -20.91 -24.37 7.09
CA LEU A 391 -20.06 -25.56 7.01
C LEU A 391 -20.86 -26.80 6.56
N GLN A 392 -20.45 -27.40 5.45
CA GLN A 392 -21.04 -28.63 4.92
C GLN A 392 -19.98 -29.58 4.38
N PRO A 393 -20.25 -30.91 4.31
CA PRO A 393 -19.30 -31.89 3.78
C PRO A 393 -18.80 -31.54 2.38
N ALA A 394 -17.48 -31.52 2.21
CA ALA A 394 -16.84 -31.02 1.00
C ALA A 394 -15.67 -31.89 0.55
N GLU A 395 -15.39 -31.83 -0.75
CA GLU A 395 -14.18 -32.33 -1.41
C GLU A 395 -13.46 -31.13 -2.03
N LEU A 396 -12.12 -31.08 -1.91
CA LEU A 396 -11.35 -30.00 -2.53
C LEU A 396 -10.86 -30.44 -3.90
N ARG A 397 -10.93 -29.52 -4.86
CA ARG A 397 -10.31 -29.62 -6.17
C ARG A 397 -9.25 -28.53 -6.26
N VAL A 398 -7.99 -28.91 -6.45
CA VAL A 398 -6.84 -28.01 -6.34
C VAL A 398 -6.04 -28.06 -7.63
N VAL A 399 -5.61 -26.90 -8.11
CA VAL A 399 -4.74 -26.79 -9.27
C VAL A 399 -3.81 -25.59 -9.11
N THR A 400 -2.56 -25.75 -9.50
CA THR A 400 -1.62 -24.64 -9.67
C THR A 400 -1.34 -24.49 -11.15
N THR A 401 -1.42 -23.26 -11.65
CA THR A 401 -1.25 -22.92 -13.07
C THR A 401 -0.41 -21.66 -13.21
N ARG A 402 -0.05 -21.32 -14.45
CA ARG A 402 0.60 -20.05 -14.78
C ARG A 402 -0.39 -19.16 -15.54
N THR A 403 -0.58 -17.92 -15.08
CA THR A 403 -1.46 -16.97 -15.75
C THR A 403 -0.88 -16.46 -17.06
N GLY A 404 0.45 -16.55 -17.22
CA GLY A 404 1.17 -15.78 -18.20
C GLY A 404 1.36 -14.33 -17.73
N ILE A 405 2.26 -13.63 -18.41
CA ILE A 405 2.71 -12.29 -18.04
C ILE A 405 2.06 -11.22 -18.94
N GLU A 406 1.93 -11.50 -20.24
CA GLU A 406 1.48 -10.52 -21.23
C GLU A 406 0.10 -9.93 -20.89
N GLY A 407 0.07 -8.62 -20.62
CA GLY A 407 -1.16 -7.89 -20.33
C GLY A 407 -1.79 -8.21 -18.97
N LEU A 408 -1.07 -8.92 -18.09
CA LEU A 408 -1.50 -9.22 -16.72
C LEU A 408 -0.50 -8.73 -15.67
N LEU A 409 0.80 -8.86 -15.92
CA LEU A 409 1.85 -8.57 -14.96
C LEU A 409 2.91 -7.63 -15.54
N ASN A 410 3.34 -6.71 -14.71
CA ASN A 410 4.56 -5.93 -14.86
C ASN A 410 5.28 -5.92 -13.51
N ASP A 411 6.58 -5.70 -13.57
CA ASP A 411 7.42 -5.41 -12.40
C ASP A 411 8.21 -4.14 -12.77
N THR A 412 8.21 -3.14 -11.89
CA THR A 412 8.87 -1.85 -12.17
C THR A 412 10.14 -1.65 -11.35
N ARG A 413 10.58 -2.66 -10.60
CA ARG A 413 11.82 -2.61 -9.82
C ARG A 413 12.79 -3.71 -10.28
N ASP A 414 14.08 -3.40 -10.24
CA ASP A 414 15.10 -4.41 -10.46
C ASP A 414 15.33 -5.23 -9.17
N PRO A 415 15.48 -6.57 -9.22
CA PRO A 415 15.40 -7.37 -10.41
C PRO A 415 13.94 -7.59 -10.85
N GLN A 416 13.64 -7.41 -12.14
CA GLN A 416 12.28 -7.52 -12.65
C GLN A 416 11.82 -8.98 -12.69
N VAL A 417 10.94 -9.37 -11.77
CA VAL A 417 10.47 -10.75 -11.56
C VAL A 417 8.94 -10.82 -11.54
N MET A 418 8.32 -11.37 -12.59
CA MET A 418 6.87 -11.47 -12.68
C MET A 418 6.35 -12.85 -12.24
N ASP A 419 5.97 -13.01 -10.96
CA ASP A 419 5.35 -14.26 -10.46
C ASP A 419 3.92 -14.44 -11.03
N ASP A 420 3.82 -15.21 -12.11
CA ASP A 420 2.54 -15.57 -12.73
C ASP A 420 1.93 -16.86 -12.19
N THR A 421 2.39 -17.34 -11.03
CA THR A 421 1.86 -18.54 -10.38
C THR A 421 0.49 -18.25 -9.77
N ALA A 422 -0.54 -18.98 -10.22
CA ALA A 422 -1.86 -18.98 -9.61
C ALA A 422 -2.19 -20.35 -8.99
N THR A 423 -2.66 -20.38 -7.75
CA THR A 423 -3.17 -21.60 -7.10
C THR A 423 -4.66 -21.44 -6.80
N LEU A 424 -5.47 -22.38 -7.28
CA LEU A 424 -6.92 -22.40 -7.09
C LEU A 424 -7.34 -23.57 -6.21
N ILE A 425 -8.24 -23.32 -5.27
CA ILE A 425 -8.92 -24.32 -4.45
C ILE A 425 -10.42 -24.16 -4.64
N GLN A 426 -11.06 -25.12 -5.28
CA GLN A 426 -12.51 -25.22 -5.36
C GLN A 426 -13.01 -26.24 -4.34
N ALA A 427 -13.85 -25.81 -3.39
CA ALA A 427 -14.57 -26.71 -2.51
C ALA A 427 -15.92 -27.08 -3.12
N VAL A 428 -16.17 -28.38 -3.28
CA VAL A 428 -17.39 -28.92 -3.89
C VAL A 428 -18.15 -29.73 -2.85
N SER A 429 -19.46 -29.49 -2.73
CA SER A 429 -20.31 -30.24 -1.81
C SER A 429 -20.33 -31.72 -2.19
N THR A 430 -20.12 -32.61 -1.21
CA THR A 430 -20.25 -34.05 -1.46
C THR A 430 -21.70 -34.51 -1.58
N VAL A 431 -22.67 -33.64 -1.27
CA VAL A 431 -24.10 -33.96 -1.27
C VAL A 431 -24.70 -33.81 -2.67
N ASP A 432 -24.51 -32.65 -3.30
CA ASP A 432 -25.14 -32.32 -4.59
C ASP A 432 -24.14 -31.95 -5.70
N ARG A 433 -22.84 -31.99 -5.40
CA ARG A 433 -21.73 -31.63 -6.30
C ARG A 433 -21.72 -30.18 -6.75
N SER A 434 -22.45 -29.29 -6.06
CA SER A 434 -22.37 -27.85 -6.27
C SER A 434 -21.08 -27.25 -5.69
N THR A 435 -20.59 -26.17 -6.29
CA THR A 435 -19.47 -25.39 -5.72
C THR A 435 -19.94 -24.65 -4.48
N ILE A 436 -19.23 -24.82 -3.37
CA ILE A 436 -19.42 -24.04 -2.15
C ILE A 436 -18.66 -22.72 -2.29
N THR A 437 -17.37 -22.82 -2.60
CA THR A 437 -16.48 -21.68 -2.79
C THR A 437 -15.31 -22.03 -3.69
N THR A 438 -14.74 -21.02 -4.33
CA THR A 438 -13.45 -21.12 -5.03
C THR A 438 -12.53 -20.03 -4.51
N LEU A 439 -11.39 -20.42 -3.94
CA LEU A 439 -10.31 -19.52 -3.56
C LEU A 439 -9.28 -19.47 -4.69
N TYR A 440 -8.92 -18.27 -5.13
CA TYR A 440 -7.98 -17.98 -6.21
C TYR A 440 -6.82 -17.16 -5.61
N ASN A 441 -5.66 -17.79 -5.42
CA ASN A 441 -4.45 -17.11 -4.95
C ASN A 441 -3.56 -16.72 -6.13
N TRP A 442 -3.28 -15.42 -6.25
CA TRP A 442 -2.41 -14.84 -7.29
C TRP A 442 -1.95 -13.44 -6.86
N GLY A 443 -0.69 -13.09 -7.16
CA GLY A 443 -0.06 -11.84 -6.71
C GLY A 443 -0.03 -10.77 -7.80
N ASN A 444 -0.64 -9.61 -7.52
CA ASN A 444 -0.48 -8.36 -8.28
C ASN A 444 -1.22 -7.22 -7.55
N HIS A 445 -0.75 -5.98 -7.61
CA HIS A 445 -1.48 -4.84 -7.04
C HIS A 445 -2.83 -4.62 -7.76
N PRO A 446 -4.00 -4.61 -7.07
CA PRO A 446 -5.28 -4.16 -7.64
C PRO A 446 -5.31 -2.64 -7.75
N GLU A 447 -4.68 -2.14 -8.81
CA GLU A 447 -4.44 -0.70 -9.00
C GLU A 447 -4.54 -0.23 -10.46
N ILE A 448 -5.31 -0.94 -11.30
CA ILE A 448 -5.48 -0.59 -12.71
C ILE A 448 -5.98 0.83 -12.89
N LEU A 449 -6.90 1.24 -12.01
CA LEU A 449 -7.54 2.55 -12.02
C LEU A 449 -6.59 3.70 -11.69
N ALA A 450 -5.49 3.43 -10.97
CA ALA A 450 -4.47 4.40 -10.60
C ALA A 450 -5.01 5.62 -9.84
N ASN A 451 -4.17 6.64 -9.68
CA ASN A 451 -4.48 7.88 -8.97
C ASN A 451 -5.51 8.83 -9.63
N VAL A 452 -6.30 8.34 -10.60
CA VAL A 452 -7.29 9.14 -11.35
C VAL A 452 -8.73 8.77 -11.01
N ASN A 453 -8.92 7.69 -10.26
CA ASN A 453 -10.22 7.25 -9.81
C ASN A 453 -10.57 7.86 -8.45
N ASN A 454 -11.85 8.10 -8.25
CA ASN A 454 -12.40 8.58 -6.99
C ASN A 454 -13.59 7.72 -6.55
N LEU A 455 -13.90 6.63 -7.23
CA LEU A 455 -14.99 5.72 -6.88
C LEU A 455 -14.44 4.51 -6.14
N VAL A 456 -15.08 4.10 -5.05
CA VAL A 456 -14.71 2.87 -4.36
C VAL A 456 -14.93 1.67 -5.29
N SER A 457 -13.93 0.80 -5.40
CA SER A 457 -13.95 -0.36 -6.29
C SER A 457 -13.05 -1.48 -5.74
N SER A 458 -13.35 -2.74 -6.10
CA SER A 458 -12.42 -3.86 -5.87
C SER A 458 -11.42 -4.07 -7.03
N ASP A 459 -11.34 -3.13 -7.98
CA ASP A 459 -10.49 -3.20 -9.17
C ASP A 459 -10.69 -4.54 -9.94
N PHE A 460 -9.64 -5.16 -10.51
CA PHE A 460 -9.76 -6.41 -11.26
C PHE A 460 -10.32 -7.57 -10.41
N ALA A 461 -10.19 -7.52 -9.09
CA ALA A 461 -10.69 -8.58 -8.21
C ALA A 461 -12.22 -8.64 -8.25
N HIS A 462 -12.91 -7.53 -8.57
CA HIS A 462 -14.34 -7.55 -8.86
C HIS A 462 -14.64 -8.45 -10.07
N GLY A 463 -14.05 -8.12 -11.23
CA GLY A 463 -14.24 -8.86 -12.47
C GLY A 463 -13.83 -10.33 -12.36
N LEU A 464 -12.74 -10.64 -11.64
CA LEU A 464 -12.31 -12.02 -11.41
C LEU A 464 -13.40 -12.82 -10.69
N ARG A 465 -13.94 -12.27 -9.61
CA ARG A 465 -14.93 -12.98 -8.78
C ARG A 465 -16.24 -13.17 -9.53
N GLU A 466 -16.74 -12.14 -10.21
CA GLU A 466 -17.98 -12.23 -10.99
C GLU A 466 -17.89 -13.30 -12.09
N HIS A 467 -16.80 -13.35 -12.85
CA HIS A 467 -16.65 -14.33 -13.93
C HIS A 467 -16.33 -15.74 -13.43
N MET A 468 -15.72 -15.91 -12.26
CA MET A 468 -15.59 -17.22 -11.63
C MET A 468 -16.96 -17.77 -11.17
N GLU A 469 -17.79 -16.90 -10.58
CA GLU A 469 -19.13 -17.27 -10.08
C GLU A 469 -20.11 -17.52 -11.25
N GLN A 470 -20.15 -16.64 -12.25
CA GLN A 470 -21.19 -16.62 -13.30
C GLN A 470 -20.72 -17.17 -14.66
N GLY A 471 -19.40 -17.25 -14.88
CA GLY A 471 -18.79 -17.71 -16.13
C GLY A 471 -18.35 -16.56 -17.03
N SER A 472 -17.64 -16.90 -18.11
CA SER A 472 -17.28 -15.97 -19.18
C SER A 472 -18.05 -16.30 -20.44
N GLN A 473 -18.96 -15.41 -20.82
CA GLN A 473 -19.67 -15.52 -22.09
C GLN A 473 -18.73 -15.35 -23.29
N ALA A 474 -17.74 -14.46 -23.18
CA ALA A 474 -16.76 -14.21 -24.25
C ALA A 474 -15.96 -15.48 -24.60
N ALA A 475 -15.65 -16.31 -23.60
CA ALA A 475 -14.92 -17.55 -23.77
C ALA A 475 -15.78 -18.83 -23.83
N ASP A 476 -17.12 -18.71 -23.78
CA ASP A 476 -18.05 -19.84 -23.66
C ASP A 476 -17.68 -20.79 -22.48
N LEU A 477 -17.30 -20.20 -21.34
CA LEU A 477 -16.93 -20.93 -20.12
C LEU A 477 -18.05 -20.78 -19.07
N PRO A 478 -18.63 -21.89 -18.58
CA PRO A 478 -19.67 -21.83 -17.56
C PRO A 478 -19.08 -21.39 -16.22
N GLY A 479 -19.87 -20.64 -15.45
CA GLY A 479 -19.53 -20.28 -14.07
C GLY A 479 -19.53 -21.48 -13.15
N LEU A 480 -18.76 -21.39 -12.07
CA LEU A 480 -18.69 -22.44 -11.05
C LEU A 480 -19.85 -22.35 -10.05
N GLY A 481 -20.53 -21.19 -9.98
CA GLY A 481 -21.38 -20.85 -8.84
C GLY A 481 -20.58 -20.74 -7.54
N GLY A 482 -21.27 -20.80 -6.40
CA GLY A 482 -20.64 -20.62 -5.09
C GLY A 482 -20.07 -19.21 -4.89
N ILE A 483 -19.20 -19.05 -3.91
CA ILE A 483 -18.54 -17.77 -3.60
C ILE A 483 -17.09 -17.81 -4.08
N ALA A 484 -16.70 -16.88 -4.96
CA ALA A 484 -15.30 -16.73 -5.35
C ALA A 484 -14.55 -15.82 -4.36
N ILE A 485 -13.34 -16.21 -3.97
CA ILE A 485 -12.46 -15.44 -3.08
C ILE A 485 -11.16 -15.23 -3.84
N TYR A 486 -10.81 -13.97 -4.10
CA TYR A 486 -9.46 -13.62 -4.50
C TYR A 486 -8.62 -13.51 -3.22
N LEU A 487 -7.44 -14.13 -3.21
CA LEU A 487 -6.52 -14.06 -2.07
C LEU A 487 -5.16 -13.56 -2.57
N GLN A 488 -4.69 -12.46 -1.98
CA GLN A 488 -3.49 -11.79 -2.46
C GLN A 488 -2.24 -12.66 -2.30
N GLY A 489 -1.37 -12.60 -3.31
CA GLY A 489 -0.05 -13.21 -3.34
C GLY A 489 1.05 -12.18 -3.09
N THR A 490 2.13 -12.27 -3.87
CA THR A 490 3.24 -11.29 -3.82
C THR A 490 2.89 -10.01 -4.56
N VAL A 491 3.18 -8.87 -3.93
CA VAL A 491 2.95 -7.54 -4.53
C VAL A 491 4.19 -6.63 -4.46
N GLY A 492 5.23 -7.01 -3.70
CA GLY A 492 6.49 -6.25 -3.64
C GLY A 492 7.22 -6.18 -5.00
N GLY A 493 8.29 -5.39 -5.06
CA GLY A 493 8.94 -5.03 -6.33
C GLY A 493 8.01 -4.22 -7.26
N LEU A 494 6.89 -3.70 -6.75
CA LEU A 494 5.83 -3.11 -7.55
C LEU A 494 5.32 -4.06 -8.66
N MET A 495 5.00 -5.30 -8.27
CA MET A 495 4.19 -6.21 -9.09
C MET A 495 2.86 -5.54 -9.41
N THR A 496 2.71 -5.03 -10.63
CA THR A 496 1.70 -4.03 -10.98
C THR A 496 1.02 -4.29 -12.33
N PRO A 497 -0.27 -3.91 -12.50
CA PRO A 497 -0.90 -3.79 -13.80
C PRO A 497 -0.66 -2.41 -14.46
N LEU A 498 -0.03 -1.46 -13.77
CA LEU A 498 0.37 -0.18 -14.35
C LEU A 498 1.39 -0.39 -15.47
N GLY A 499 1.44 0.56 -16.42
CA GLY A 499 2.27 0.40 -17.62
C GLY A 499 1.69 -0.54 -18.69
N LEU A 500 0.84 -1.50 -18.33
CA LEU A 500 0.36 -2.52 -19.25
C LEU A 500 -0.59 -1.99 -20.34
N THR A 501 -0.53 -2.66 -21.49
CA THR A 501 -1.51 -2.52 -22.57
C THR A 501 -2.52 -3.65 -22.49
N ILE A 502 -3.70 -3.36 -21.93
CA ILE A 502 -4.80 -4.32 -21.87
C ILE A 502 -5.58 -4.26 -23.18
N ARG A 503 -5.95 -5.43 -23.69
CA ARG A 503 -6.70 -5.58 -24.94
C ARG A 503 -7.99 -6.31 -24.67
N GLU A 504 -8.95 -6.12 -25.56
CA GLU A 504 -10.12 -6.99 -25.69
C GLU A 504 -9.77 -8.17 -26.65
N ASP A 505 -10.63 -9.18 -26.71
CA ASP A 505 -10.43 -10.39 -27.52
C ASP A 505 -10.45 -10.11 -29.03
N ASP A 506 -11.08 -9.00 -29.44
CA ASP A 506 -11.04 -8.48 -30.82
C ASP A 506 -9.74 -7.72 -31.16
N GLY A 507 -8.82 -7.60 -30.21
CA GLY A 507 -7.54 -6.92 -30.33
C GLY A 507 -7.56 -5.42 -30.04
N ARG A 508 -8.74 -4.85 -29.75
CA ARG A 508 -8.91 -3.43 -29.37
C ARG A 508 -8.11 -3.14 -28.10
N VAL A 509 -7.30 -2.08 -28.14
CA VAL A 509 -6.62 -1.57 -26.94
C VAL A 509 -7.64 -0.85 -26.08
N LEU A 510 -7.72 -1.23 -24.81
CA LEU A 510 -8.62 -0.59 -23.85
C LEU A 510 -8.01 0.70 -23.32
N LYS A 511 -8.88 1.61 -22.87
CA LYS A 511 -8.44 2.84 -22.21
C LYS A 511 -7.69 2.46 -20.93
N ARG A 512 -6.44 2.92 -20.80
CA ARG A 512 -5.66 2.77 -19.55
C ARG A 512 -6.40 3.47 -18.41
N ARG A 513 -6.23 2.99 -17.17
CA ARG A 513 -6.84 3.60 -15.97
C ARG A 513 -8.36 3.72 -16.09
N SER A 514 -9.02 2.60 -16.36
CA SER A 514 -10.47 2.56 -16.54
C SER A 514 -11.08 1.29 -15.97
N HIS A 515 -12.34 1.39 -15.55
CA HIS A 515 -13.11 0.24 -15.05
C HIS A 515 -13.27 -0.86 -16.12
N GLU A 516 -13.34 -0.50 -17.41
CA GLU A 516 -13.37 -1.50 -18.50
C GLU A 516 -12.08 -2.33 -18.51
N SER A 517 -10.92 -1.68 -18.35
CA SER A 517 -9.62 -2.36 -18.25
C SER A 517 -9.56 -3.30 -17.03
N ALA A 518 -10.06 -2.85 -15.88
CA ALA A 518 -10.11 -3.66 -14.66
C ALA A 518 -11.04 -4.88 -14.80
N TRP A 519 -12.23 -4.65 -15.35
CA TRP A 519 -13.20 -5.71 -15.65
C TRP A 519 -12.64 -6.76 -16.60
N VAL A 520 -11.96 -6.34 -17.68
CA VAL A 520 -11.40 -7.25 -18.68
C VAL A 520 -10.19 -8.02 -18.13
N MET A 521 -9.32 -7.39 -17.34
CA MET A 521 -8.24 -8.12 -16.65
C MET A 521 -8.82 -9.19 -15.72
N GLY A 522 -9.80 -8.82 -14.89
CA GLY A 522 -10.48 -9.76 -13.99
C GLY A 522 -11.12 -10.93 -14.73
N ARG A 523 -11.82 -10.66 -15.84
CA ARG A 523 -12.37 -11.70 -16.72
C ARG A 523 -11.30 -12.65 -17.23
N ARG A 524 -10.17 -12.13 -17.74
CA ARG A 524 -9.08 -12.96 -18.27
C ARG A 524 -8.49 -13.89 -17.21
N LEU A 525 -8.25 -13.37 -16.01
CA LEU A 525 -7.80 -14.17 -14.86
C LEU A 525 -8.81 -15.26 -14.50
N ALA A 526 -10.10 -14.94 -14.47
CA ALA A 526 -11.16 -15.92 -14.22
C ALA A 526 -11.20 -17.00 -15.31
N GLU A 527 -11.10 -16.64 -16.58
CA GLU A 527 -11.08 -17.61 -17.67
C GLU A 527 -9.88 -18.57 -17.60
N ILE A 528 -8.71 -18.07 -17.21
CA ILE A 528 -7.53 -18.92 -16.92
C ILE A 528 -7.87 -19.90 -15.80
N GLY A 529 -8.44 -19.41 -14.69
CA GLY A 529 -8.84 -20.24 -13.54
C GLY A 529 -9.88 -21.30 -13.89
N LEU A 530 -10.92 -20.93 -14.64
CA LEU A 530 -11.97 -21.83 -15.10
C LEU A 530 -11.41 -22.93 -16.00
N ARG A 531 -10.50 -22.61 -16.93
CA ARG A 531 -9.81 -23.60 -17.77
C ARG A 531 -8.91 -24.51 -16.94
N ALA A 532 -8.16 -23.96 -15.99
CA ALA A 532 -7.31 -24.74 -15.09
C ALA A 532 -8.11 -25.74 -14.25
N LEU A 533 -9.25 -25.31 -13.68
CA LEU A 533 -10.15 -26.18 -12.91
C LEU A 533 -10.95 -27.18 -13.77
N ALA A 534 -11.00 -26.98 -15.09
CA ALA A 534 -11.56 -27.96 -16.03
C ALA A 534 -10.50 -28.95 -16.57
N SER A 535 -9.22 -28.70 -16.31
CA SER A 535 -8.11 -29.50 -16.82
C SER A 535 -7.99 -30.86 -16.12
N PRO A 536 -7.32 -31.86 -16.74
CA PRO A 536 -7.02 -33.14 -16.10
C PRO A 536 -5.94 -33.05 -15.00
N GLU A 537 -5.29 -31.89 -14.82
CA GLU A 537 -4.24 -31.67 -13.82
C GLU A 537 -4.79 -31.37 -12.43
N VAL A 538 -6.10 -31.14 -12.32
CA VAL A 538 -6.78 -30.88 -11.05
C VAL A 538 -6.66 -32.07 -10.11
N GLU A 539 -6.05 -31.84 -8.95
CA GLU A 539 -6.00 -32.81 -7.87
C GLU A 539 -7.29 -32.75 -7.06
N THR A 540 -7.86 -33.92 -6.73
CA THR A 540 -9.08 -34.02 -5.92
C THR A 540 -8.78 -34.66 -4.56
N LEU A 541 -9.15 -33.96 -3.48
CA LEU A 541 -8.85 -34.32 -2.10
C LEU A 541 -10.15 -34.57 -1.32
N GLY A 542 -10.45 -35.85 -1.08
CA GLY A 542 -11.53 -36.26 -0.16
C GLY A 542 -11.10 -36.34 1.31
N SER A 543 -9.79 -36.28 1.57
CA SER A 543 -9.21 -36.23 2.90
C SER A 543 -7.87 -35.48 2.87
N ALA A 544 -7.69 -34.55 3.79
CA ALA A 544 -6.45 -33.78 3.93
C ALA A 544 -6.17 -33.57 5.42
N ASP A 545 -4.94 -33.83 5.84
CA ASP A 545 -4.50 -33.62 7.22
C ASP A 545 -4.24 -32.13 7.43
N LEU A 546 -4.79 -31.56 8.49
CA LEU A 546 -4.55 -30.17 8.86
C LEU A 546 -3.43 -30.12 9.90
N LEU A 547 -2.42 -29.29 9.63
CA LEU A 547 -1.41 -28.87 10.59
C LEU A 547 -1.14 -27.39 10.37
N LEU A 548 -1.26 -26.59 11.41
CA LEU A 548 -0.99 -25.16 11.38
C LEU A 548 -0.22 -24.79 12.65
N GLY A 549 0.83 -23.98 12.48
CA GLY A 549 1.55 -23.34 13.56
C GLY A 549 1.68 -21.84 13.30
N THR A 550 1.57 -21.05 14.35
CA THR A 550 1.77 -19.59 14.27
C THR A 550 2.90 -19.14 15.17
N LYS A 551 3.51 -18.01 14.81
CA LYS A 551 4.49 -17.34 15.65
C LYS A 551 4.30 -15.84 15.60
N ARG A 552 4.19 -15.21 16.78
CA ARG A 552 4.32 -13.78 16.92
C ARG A 552 5.79 -13.38 16.97
N ILE A 553 6.13 -12.34 16.24
CA ILE A 553 7.48 -11.79 16.18
C ILE A 553 7.41 -10.28 16.39
N HIS A 554 8.45 -9.75 17.01
CA HIS A 554 8.60 -8.32 17.24
C HIS A 554 9.51 -7.79 16.14
N VAL A 555 8.96 -6.96 15.27
CA VAL A 555 9.64 -6.43 14.09
C VAL A 555 10.19 -5.05 14.44
N PRO A 556 11.52 -4.83 14.35
CA PRO A 556 12.12 -3.52 14.59
C PRO A 556 11.66 -2.51 13.53
N ILE A 557 11.31 -1.30 13.98
CA ILE A 557 10.92 -0.21 13.10
C ILE A 557 12.12 0.70 12.90
N PHE A 558 12.91 0.46 11.87
CA PHE A 558 14.05 1.32 11.49
C PHE A 558 13.61 2.62 10.81
N ASN A 559 12.45 2.59 10.16
CA ASN A 559 11.95 3.73 9.39
C ASN A 559 11.54 4.89 10.29
N THR A 560 12.33 5.96 10.25
CA THR A 560 12.11 7.17 11.05
C THR A 560 10.88 7.96 10.62
N GLN A 561 10.44 7.83 9.36
CA GLN A 561 9.19 8.44 8.90
C GLN A 561 7.99 7.77 9.60
N PHE A 562 8.04 6.45 9.82
CA PHE A 562 7.00 5.75 10.58
C PHE A 562 6.99 6.16 12.06
N HIS A 563 8.14 6.47 12.67
CA HIS A 563 8.16 7.04 14.03
C HIS A 563 7.44 8.38 14.10
N VAL A 564 7.66 9.26 13.11
CA VAL A 564 6.93 10.54 13.01
C VAL A 564 5.44 10.30 12.81
N ALA A 565 5.05 9.37 11.93
CA ALA A 565 3.65 9.03 11.69
C ALA A 565 2.94 8.50 12.95
N LEU A 566 3.61 7.65 13.73
CA LEU A 566 3.12 7.15 15.03
C LEU A 566 2.95 8.29 16.05
N GLN A 567 3.92 9.19 16.16
CA GLN A 567 3.84 10.36 17.06
C GLN A 567 2.72 11.32 16.68
N LEU A 568 2.42 11.45 15.39
CA LEU A 568 1.29 12.24 14.88
C LEU A 568 -0.06 11.53 15.03
N GLY A 569 -0.08 10.26 15.46
CA GLY A 569 -1.29 9.46 15.58
C GLY A 569 -1.91 9.09 14.23
N LEU A 570 -1.10 9.04 13.16
CA LEU A 570 -1.57 8.59 11.84
C LEU A 570 -1.87 7.10 11.83
N PHE A 571 -1.02 6.31 12.50
CA PHE A 571 -1.14 4.86 12.62
C PHE A 571 -1.73 4.49 13.99
N ASP A 572 -2.80 3.70 13.98
CA ASP A 572 -3.34 3.03 15.16
C ASP A 572 -2.66 1.65 15.32
N ARG A 573 -1.44 1.68 15.85
CA ARG A 573 -0.51 0.54 15.97
C ARG A 573 0.08 0.45 17.36
N GLU A 574 0.13 -0.75 17.93
CA GLU A 574 0.85 -0.99 19.19
C GLU A 574 2.37 -1.01 18.94
N ILE A 575 3.11 -0.30 19.80
CA ILE A 575 4.57 -0.22 19.75
C ILE A 575 5.14 -0.77 21.06
N VAL A 576 6.11 -1.67 20.94
CA VAL A 576 6.70 -2.41 22.07
C VAL A 576 8.23 -2.31 22.07
N ASP A 577 8.84 -2.83 23.13
CA ASP A 577 10.30 -3.00 23.28
C ASP A 577 11.13 -1.71 23.19
N TYR A 578 10.57 -0.58 23.62
CA TYR A 578 11.29 0.68 23.78
C TYR A 578 10.93 1.40 25.08
N ASN A 579 11.81 2.28 25.52
CA ASN A 579 11.64 3.20 26.63
C ASN A 579 11.24 4.58 26.09
N GLU A 580 10.01 5.00 26.35
CA GLU A 580 9.47 6.30 25.96
C GLU A 580 10.24 7.51 26.53
N GLU A 581 11.00 7.31 27.61
CA GLU A 581 11.81 8.36 28.25
C GLU A 581 13.22 8.51 27.64
N GLU A 582 13.62 7.62 26.73
CA GLU A 582 14.95 7.60 26.11
C GLU A 582 14.87 7.92 24.61
N PHE A 583 15.90 8.61 24.10
CA PHE A 583 16.02 8.83 22.66
C PHE A 583 16.34 7.52 21.94
N ILE A 584 15.88 7.39 20.69
CA ILE A 584 16.41 6.39 19.77
C ILE A 584 17.82 6.85 19.38
N GLU A 585 18.85 6.23 19.96
CA GLU A 585 20.23 6.60 19.65
C GLU A 585 20.70 5.83 18.40
N PRO A 586 21.38 6.49 17.43
CA PRO A 586 22.16 5.77 16.44
C PRO A 586 23.18 4.90 17.19
N GLY A 587 22.95 3.59 17.18
CA GLY A 587 23.91 2.62 17.71
C GLY A 587 25.06 2.43 16.73
N ASP A 588 25.74 1.28 16.82
CA ASP A 588 26.62 0.83 15.74
C ASP A 588 25.72 0.49 14.53
N ASP A 589 26.20 0.66 13.28
CA ASP A 589 25.49 0.78 11.98
C ASP A 589 24.26 -0.14 11.69
N LEU A 590 23.95 -1.13 12.53
CA LEU A 590 22.83 -2.08 12.40
C LEU A 590 21.92 -2.22 13.64
N THR A 591 22.24 -1.61 14.80
CA THR A 591 21.42 -1.77 16.03
C THR A 591 21.24 -0.47 16.80
N PRO A 592 20.30 0.40 16.41
CA PRO A 592 19.94 1.58 17.19
C PRO A 592 19.57 1.19 18.62
N ARG A 593 20.04 1.95 19.61
CA ARG A 593 19.59 1.71 21.00
C ARG A 593 18.17 2.24 21.14
N ASN A 594 17.37 1.50 21.89
CA ASN A 594 15.98 1.86 22.17
C ASN A 594 15.07 1.89 20.93
N LEU A 595 15.36 1.05 19.92
CA LEU A 595 14.54 0.98 18.70
C LEU A 595 13.15 0.38 18.99
N PRO A 596 12.06 1.08 18.66
CA PRO A 596 10.71 0.54 18.83
C PRO A 596 10.44 -0.63 17.88
N HIS A 597 9.61 -1.55 18.35
CA HIS A 597 9.14 -2.69 17.57
C HIS A 597 7.63 -2.66 17.40
N THR A 598 7.13 -3.24 16.32
CA THR A 598 5.71 -3.62 16.16
C THR A 598 5.56 -5.12 16.31
N VAL A 599 4.41 -5.59 16.78
CA VAL A 599 4.12 -7.03 16.85
C VAL A 599 3.40 -7.46 15.58
N THR A 600 3.86 -8.56 14.98
CA THR A 600 3.18 -9.21 13.86
C THR A 600 3.08 -10.72 14.08
N GLU A 601 2.41 -11.44 13.18
CA GLU A 601 2.24 -12.89 13.25
C GLU A 601 2.44 -13.57 11.89
N VAL A 602 3.29 -14.59 11.88
CA VAL A 602 3.49 -15.46 10.72
C VAL A 602 2.83 -16.82 10.93
N VAL A 603 2.38 -17.42 9.83
CA VAL A 603 1.68 -18.70 9.80
C VAL A 603 2.42 -19.65 8.87
N TRP A 604 2.66 -20.85 9.39
CA TRP A 604 3.05 -22.00 8.60
C TRP A 604 1.92 -23.02 8.69
N ALA A 605 1.34 -23.42 7.56
CA ALA A 605 0.27 -24.42 7.58
C ALA A 605 0.30 -25.36 6.38
N ARG A 606 -0.28 -26.54 6.61
CA ARG A 606 -0.46 -27.60 5.63
C ARG A 606 -1.86 -28.17 5.75
N LEU A 607 -2.56 -28.26 4.62
CA LEU A 607 -3.79 -29.01 4.45
C LEU A 607 -3.55 -30.09 3.38
N GLY A 608 -3.14 -31.28 3.83
CA GLY A 608 -2.72 -32.36 2.93
C GLY A 608 -1.53 -31.92 2.05
N PRO A 609 -1.67 -31.87 0.72
CA PRO A 609 -0.61 -31.41 -0.19
C PRO A 609 -0.59 -29.89 -0.44
N ILE A 610 -1.45 -29.13 0.23
CA ILE A 610 -1.55 -27.67 0.09
C ILE A 610 -0.76 -27.02 1.23
N GLY A 611 0.28 -26.27 0.89
CA GLY A 611 1.05 -25.46 1.83
C GLY A 611 0.60 -24.00 1.84
N TRP A 612 0.61 -23.39 3.02
CA TRP A 612 0.22 -21.99 3.25
C TRP A 612 1.30 -21.31 4.08
N LEU A 613 1.75 -20.15 3.61
CA LEU A 613 2.67 -19.28 4.33
C LEU A 613 2.08 -17.86 4.31
N THR A 614 1.93 -17.24 5.49
CA THR A 614 1.57 -15.81 5.54
C THR A 614 2.80 -14.96 5.53
N VAL A 615 2.68 -13.83 4.84
CA VAL A 615 3.72 -12.83 4.78
C VAL A 615 3.08 -11.48 5.13
N PRO A 616 3.42 -10.90 6.31
CA PRO A 616 2.75 -9.72 6.86
C PRO A 616 3.14 -8.40 6.18
N GLY A 617 3.09 -8.33 4.85
CA GLY A 617 3.42 -7.13 4.07
C GLY A 617 3.59 -7.44 2.59
N GLU A 618 4.19 -6.49 1.87
CA GLU A 618 4.38 -6.56 0.41
C GLU A 618 5.66 -7.32 0.06
N LEU A 619 5.53 -8.63 -0.15
CA LEU A 619 6.67 -9.50 -0.49
C LEU A 619 7.10 -9.36 -1.95
N PHE A 620 8.41 -9.22 -2.14
CA PHE A 620 9.09 -9.28 -3.43
C PHE A 620 9.01 -10.69 -4.07
N PRO A 621 8.58 -10.80 -5.33
CA PRO A 621 8.23 -12.07 -5.96
C PRO A 621 9.38 -13.07 -6.05
N GLU A 622 10.62 -12.62 -6.18
CA GLU A 622 11.81 -13.48 -6.21
C GLU A 622 12.00 -14.30 -4.92
N ASN A 623 11.52 -13.84 -3.76
CA ASN A 623 11.57 -14.60 -2.52
C ASN A 623 10.46 -15.67 -2.44
N ALA A 624 9.46 -15.60 -3.34
CA ALA A 624 8.42 -16.61 -3.44
C ALA A 624 8.73 -17.69 -4.48
N VAL A 625 9.29 -17.31 -5.64
CA VAL A 625 9.43 -18.23 -6.78
C VAL A 625 10.77 -18.98 -6.82
N PRO A 626 10.78 -20.27 -7.20
CA PRO A 626 12.03 -21.02 -7.33
C PRO A 626 12.79 -20.65 -8.60
N GLY A 627 14.10 -20.54 -8.49
CA GLY A 627 15.03 -20.38 -9.61
C GLY A 627 16.27 -19.60 -9.17
N SER A 628 17.24 -19.49 -10.08
CA SER A 628 18.46 -18.72 -9.85
C SER A 628 18.41 -17.45 -10.69
N LEU A 629 18.55 -16.27 -10.06
CA LEU A 629 18.57 -14.98 -10.77
C LEU A 629 19.80 -14.80 -11.69
N ILE A 630 20.80 -15.68 -11.59
CA ILE A 630 22.04 -15.65 -12.39
C ILE A 630 22.00 -16.51 -13.66
N ASP A 631 20.92 -17.29 -13.86
CA ASP A 631 20.66 -18.12 -15.03
C ASP A 631 19.35 -17.66 -15.72
N PRO A 632 18.98 -18.14 -16.93
CA PRO A 632 17.69 -17.81 -17.54
C PRO A 632 16.52 -18.05 -16.58
N PHE A 633 15.91 -16.96 -16.10
CA PHE A 633 14.95 -16.99 -15.01
C PHE A 633 13.52 -17.07 -15.58
N PRO A 634 12.72 -18.10 -15.23
CA PRO A 634 11.44 -18.38 -15.90
C PRO A 634 10.31 -17.38 -15.58
N TYR A 635 10.57 -16.43 -14.70
CA TYR A 635 9.66 -15.35 -14.30
C TYR A 635 10.08 -13.99 -14.87
N THR A 636 11.13 -13.95 -15.70
CA THR A 636 11.54 -12.75 -16.45
C THR A 636 11.58 -13.11 -17.94
N PRO A 637 10.59 -12.68 -18.75
CA PRO A 637 10.57 -12.99 -20.17
C PRO A 637 11.79 -12.41 -20.89
N GLU A 638 12.26 -13.03 -21.98
CA GLU A 638 13.40 -12.55 -22.78
C GLU A 638 13.25 -11.11 -23.29
N SER A 639 12.03 -10.56 -23.32
CA SER A 639 11.75 -9.18 -23.72
C SER A 639 11.98 -8.14 -22.62
N TYR A 640 12.24 -8.58 -21.39
CA TYR A 640 12.53 -7.74 -20.24
C TYR A 640 14.00 -7.92 -19.85
N ASP A 641 14.62 -6.82 -19.41
CA ASP A 641 15.92 -6.89 -18.75
C ASP A 641 15.68 -7.30 -17.30
N LEU A 642 16.41 -8.30 -16.79
CA LEU A 642 16.33 -8.67 -15.38
C LEU A 642 16.77 -7.51 -14.49
N ILE A 643 17.84 -6.83 -14.89
CA ILE A 643 18.32 -5.60 -14.26
C ILE A 643 18.47 -4.58 -15.37
N SER A 644 17.87 -3.41 -15.18
CA SER A 644 17.95 -2.32 -16.14
C SER A 644 19.41 -1.89 -16.34
N PRO A 645 19.89 -1.73 -17.59
CA PRO A 645 21.31 -1.50 -17.87
C PRO A 645 21.85 -0.16 -17.33
N ASP A 646 20.96 0.79 -17.08
CA ASP A 646 21.27 2.13 -16.60
C ASP A 646 20.91 2.34 -15.12
N ASN A 647 20.59 1.28 -14.36
CA ASN A 647 20.27 1.40 -12.94
C ASN A 647 21.52 1.87 -12.15
N PRO A 648 21.49 3.03 -11.47
CA PRO A 648 22.62 3.56 -10.70
C PRO A 648 22.90 2.80 -9.39
N ASN A 649 21.94 2.05 -8.85
CA ASN A 649 22.07 1.23 -7.65
C ASN A 649 21.43 -0.16 -7.87
N PRO A 650 21.96 -0.99 -8.78
CA PRO A 650 21.35 -2.28 -9.07
C PRO A 650 21.47 -3.25 -7.88
N PRO A 651 20.56 -4.24 -7.77
CA PRO A 651 20.60 -5.29 -6.76
C PRO A 651 21.87 -6.15 -6.85
N ASP A 652 22.38 -6.61 -5.70
CA ASP A 652 23.42 -7.65 -5.65
C ASP A 652 22.80 -9.05 -5.71
N ILE A 653 22.36 -9.46 -6.90
CA ILE A 653 21.65 -10.74 -7.11
C ILE A 653 22.48 -11.98 -6.74
N GLU A 654 23.82 -11.88 -6.68
CA GLU A 654 24.69 -12.97 -6.22
C GLU A 654 24.59 -13.17 -4.69
N ALA A 655 24.20 -12.13 -3.94
CA ALA A 655 24.00 -12.18 -2.50
C ALA A 655 22.60 -12.69 -2.08
N MET A 656 21.70 -12.94 -3.04
CA MET A 656 20.38 -13.49 -2.75
C MET A 656 20.48 -14.88 -2.10
N ASN A 657 19.83 -15.07 -0.96
CA ASN A 657 19.74 -16.38 -0.32
C ASN A 657 18.74 -17.30 -1.03
N GLN A 658 19.26 -18.14 -1.94
CA GLN A 658 18.44 -19.08 -2.73
C GLN A 658 17.92 -20.27 -1.91
N ASP A 659 18.36 -20.45 -0.67
CA ASP A 659 17.86 -21.53 0.21
C ASP A 659 16.54 -21.15 0.89
N GLN A 660 16.16 -19.87 0.93
CA GLN A 660 14.95 -19.37 1.60
C GLN A 660 13.88 -18.90 0.61
N ILE A 661 13.49 -19.80 -0.30
CA ILE A 661 12.36 -19.59 -1.22
C ILE A 661 11.07 -20.12 -0.60
N LEU A 662 10.06 -19.25 -0.44
CA LEU A 662 8.84 -19.60 0.30
C LEU A 662 8.09 -20.79 -0.31
N ARG A 663 7.94 -20.85 -1.64
CA ARG A 663 7.18 -21.94 -2.30
C ARG A 663 7.86 -23.31 -2.19
N THR A 664 9.13 -23.38 -1.77
CA THR A 664 9.86 -24.63 -1.53
C THR A 664 10.02 -24.95 -0.05
N MET A 665 9.66 -24.02 0.85
CA MET A 665 9.92 -24.08 2.29
C MET A 665 9.13 -25.17 3.01
N ILE A 666 7.94 -25.53 2.53
CA ILE A 666 7.12 -26.59 3.16
C ILE A 666 7.43 -27.94 2.48
N PRO A 667 8.01 -28.93 3.19
CA PRO A 667 8.34 -30.21 2.57
C PRO A 667 7.10 -30.99 2.14
N GLY A 668 7.15 -31.56 0.94
CA GLY A 668 6.16 -32.53 0.46
C GLY A 668 4.82 -31.96 -0.02
N ILE A 669 4.68 -30.63 -0.10
CA ILE A 669 3.52 -30.00 -0.74
C ILE A 669 3.61 -30.13 -2.27
N ARG A 670 2.45 -30.03 -2.93
CA ARG A 670 2.33 -29.92 -4.39
C ARG A 670 1.72 -28.60 -4.84
N HIS A 671 1.00 -27.93 -3.95
CA HIS A 671 0.38 -26.64 -4.17
C HIS A 671 0.84 -25.70 -3.08
N SER A 672 1.44 -24.58 -3.45
CA SER A 672 1.85 -23.53 -2.52
C SER A 672 0.94 -22.33 -2.63
N ILE A 673 0.53 -21.82 -1.49
CA ILE A 673 -0.20 -20.56 -1.35
C ILE A 673 0.64 -19.63 -0.49
N ILE A 674 1.01 -18.50 -1.09
CA ILE A 674 1.60 -17.38 -0.37
C ILE A 674 0.46 -16.42 -0.10
N VAL A 675 0.23 -16.14 1.18
CA VAL A 675 -0.79 -15.20 1.62
C VAL A 675 -0.10 -13.87 1.90
N GLY A 676 -0.10 -13.00 0.88
CA GLY A 676 0.38 -11.62 1.03
C GLY A 676 -0.52 -10.83 1.99
N LEU A 677 0.06 -9.82 2.63
CA LEU A 677 -0.62 -8.99 3.62
C LEU A 677 -1.35 -9.83 4.67
N GLY A 678 -0.73 -10.96 5.04
CA GLY A 678 -1.35 -12.01 5.85
C GLY A 678 -1.22 -11.71 7.33
N ASN A 679 -2.36 -11.47 7.98
CA ASN A 679 -2.54 -11.03 9.37
C ASN A 679 -1.98 -9.65 9.69
N ASP A 680 -1.37 -8.95 8.73
CA ASP A 680 -0.77 -7.65 8.95
C ASP A 680 -0.37 -6.96 7.63
N GLU A 681 -0.05 -5.68 7.72
CA GLU A 681 0.60 -4.88 6.67
C GLU A 681 1.77 -4.06 7.23
N LEU A 682 3.01 -4.50 7.01
CA LEU A 682 4.24 -3.87 7.53
C LEU A 682 4.95 -2.97 6.51
N GLY A 683 4.33 -2.73 5.36
CA GLY A 683 4.92 -2.14 4.18
C GLY A 683 5.70 -3.15 3.34
N TYR A 684 6.60 -2.64 2.51
CA TYR A 684 7.46 -3.46 1.66
C TYR A 684 8.46 -4.29 2.46
N LEU A 685 8.57 -5.56 2.06
CA LEU A 685 9.54 -6.50 2.61
C LEU A 685 10.74 -6.58 1.66
N VAL A 686 11.49 -5.49 1.61
CA VAL A 686 12.63 -5.33 0.69
C VAL A 686 13.75 -6.31 1.07
N PRO A 687 14.29 -7.09 0.12
CA PRO A 687 15.39 -8.00 0.38
C PRO A 687 16.69 -7.28 0.75
N PRO A 688 17.50 -7.78 1.70
CA PRO A 688 18.75 -7.13 2.09
C PRO A 688 19.76 -6.95 0.96
N TYR A 689 19.73 -7.81 -0.07
CA TYR A 689 20.63 -7.74 -1.22
C TYR A 689 20.31 -6.57 -2.17
N ASP A 690 19.14 -5.94 -2.01
CA ASP A 690 18.64 -4.84 -2.82
C ASP A 690 18.30 -3.58 -1.99
N TRP A 691 18.63 -3.59 -0.69
CA TRP A 691 18.26 -2.49 0.21
C TRP A 691 19.11 -1.24 -0.02
N LYS A 692 18.46 -0.13 -0.41
CA LYS A 692 19.13 1.17 -0.59
C LYS A 692 18.34 2.33 0.02
N LEU A 693 19.03 3.13 0.84
CA LEU A 693 18.48 4.37 1.40
C LEU A 693 19.06 5.60 0.70
N HIS A 694 18.24 6.65 0.58
CA HIS A 694 18.70 7.95 0.10
C HIS A 694 19.82 8.49 1.02
N PRO A 695 20.95 8.97 0.46
CA PRO A 695 22.16 9.25 1.24
C PRO A 695 22.04 10.40 2.23
N THR A 696 21.08 11.32 2.05
CA THR A 696 20.93 12.50 2.92
C THR A 696 19.58 12.59 3.64
N THR A 697 18.57 11.90 3.14
CA THR A 697 17.18 11.95 3.64
C THR A 697 16.58 10.54 3.63
N PRO A 698 17.21 9.58 4.36
CA PRO A 698 16.78 8.19 4.38
C PRO A 698 15.31 8.08 4.81
N TYR A 699 14.58 7.16 4.19
CA TYR A 699 13.15 6.90 4.36
C TYR A 699 12.19 8.00 3.87
N PHE A 700 12.59 9.26 3.81
CA PHE A 700 11.72 10.35 3.33
C PHE A 700 11.76 10.53 1.82
N ASP A 701 12.94 10.36 1.23
CA ASP A 701 13.13 10.36 -0.22
C ASP A 701 13.62 8.97 -0.66
N GLU A 702 13.25 8.56 -1.87
CA GLU A 702 13.76 7.33 -2.49
C GLU A 702 15.23 7.49 -2.91
N ALA A 703 16.00 6.39 -2.88
CA ALA A 703 17.33 6.39 -3.48
C ALA A 703 17.25 6.33 -5.01
N GLU A 704 18.27 6.81 -5.72
CA GLU A 704 18.34 6.66 -7.18
C GLU A 704 18.33 5.17 -7.56
N GLY A 705 17.61 4.78 -8.62
CA GLY A 705 17.54 3.38 -9.08
C GLY A 705 16.26 2.65 -8.69
N ASP A 706 15.15 3.39 -8.56
CA ASP A 706 13.81 2.87 -8.27
C ASP A 706 13.71 2.20 -6.87
N HIS A 707 14.20 2.91 -5.84
CA HIS A 707 14.18 2.48 -4.43
C HIS A 707 13.07 3.14 -3.60
N TYR A 708 11.84 3.10 -4.12
CA TYR A 708 10.66 3.67 -3.43
C TYR A 708 10.28 2.84 -2.20
N GLU A 709 10.38 1.52 -2.30
CA GLU A 709 9.88 0.54 -1.35
C GLU A 709 10.51 0.70 0.04
N GLU A 710 11.77 1.13 0.12
CA GLU A 710 12.45 1.41 1.38
C GLU A 710 11.80 2.56 2.16
N THR A 711 11.19 3.54 1.48
CA THR A 711 10.44 4.64 2.13
C THR A 711 9.18 4.14 2.83
N ASN A 712 8.63 3.02 2.35
CA ASN A 712 7.44 2.37 2.87
C ASN A 712 7.77 0.98 3.46
N SER A 713 8.93 0.81 4.06
CA SER A 713 9.33 -0.43 4.73
C SER A 713 9.61 -0.20 6.20
N THR A 714 9.36 -1.20 7.05
CA THR A 714 9.76 -1.17 8.46
C THR A 714 11.29 -1.22 8.62
N GLY A 715 12.03 -1.83 7.70
CA GLY A 715 13.48 -1.89 7.74
C GLY A 715 14.11 -3.12 7.08
N PRO A 716 15.44 -3.15 6.96
CA PRO A 716 16.18 -4.21 6.25
C PRO A 716 16.14 -5.57 6.96
N GLU A 717 15.85 -5.60 8.28
CA GLU A 717 15.81 -6.85 9.05
C GLU A 717 14.43 -7.54 9.00
N THR A 718 13.40 -6.88 8.50
CA THR A 718 12.03 -7.39 8.56
C THR A 718 11.86 -8.68 7.75
N LEU A 719 12.29 -8.70 6.47
CA LEU A 719 12.18 -9.90 5.65
C LEU A 719 13.02 -11.06 6.20
N PRO A 720 14.32 -10.89 6.53
CA PRO A 720 15.11 -11.95 7.16
C PRO A 720 14.45 -12.56 8.40
N LEU A 721 13.91 -11.73 9.29
CA LEU A 721 13.25 -12.19 10.50
C LEU A 721 12.00 -13.05 10.19
N ILE A 722 11.21 -12.65 9.19
CA ILE A 722 10.03 -13.41 8.74
C ILE A 722 10.45 -14.77 8.15
N LEU A 723 11.41 -14.78 7.23
CA LEU A 723 11.89 -16.00 6.56
C LEU A 723 12.48 -16.99 7.57
N ASP A 724 13.34 -16.50 8.47
CA ASP A 724 13.94 -17.30 9.53
C ASP A 724 12.90 -17.88 10.47
N THR A 725 11.83 -17.12 10.76
CA THR A 725 10.75 -17.58 11.63
C THR A 725 9.91 -18.66 10.96
N LEU A 726 9.55 -18.49 9.69
CA LEU A 726 8.79 -19.49 8.93
C LEU A 726 9.57 -20.79 8.74
N GLU A 727 10.86 -20.69 8.43
CA GLU A 727 11.75 -21.84 8.32
C GLU A 727 11.87 -22.57 9.66
N GLY A 728 12.13 -21.84 10.74
CA GLY A 728 12.23 -22.40 12.09
C GLY A 728 10.92 -23.04 12.57
N LEU A 729 9.77 -22.44 12.26
CA LEU A 729 8.46 -23.06 12.51
C LEU A 729 8.32 -24.38 11.76
N GLY A 730 8.66 -24.41 10.47
CA GLY A 730 8.60 -25.62 9.65
C GLY A 730 9.50 -26.74 10.17
N GLN A 731 10.72 -26.40 10.61
CA GLN A 731 11.64 -27.35 11.25
C GLN A 731 11.04 -27.93 12.53
N TRP A 732 10.49 -27.09 13.41
CA TRP A 732 9.87 -27.54 14.65
C TRP A 732 8.67 -28.46 14.39
N LEU A 733 7.80 -28.09 13.45
CA LEU A 733 6.60 -28.85 13.09
C LEU A 733 6.89 -30.16 12.33
N ALA A 734 8.10 -30.31 11.79
CA ALA A 734 8.53 -31.54 11.14
C ALA A 734 9.15 -32.57 12.11
N ASP A 735 9.71 -32.09 13.23
CA ASP A 735 10.43 -32.91 14.23
C ASP A 735 9.51 -33.50 15.33
N GLU A 736 8.34 -32.91 15.56
CA GLU A 736 7.29 -33.36 16.50
C GLU A 736 6.17 -34.14 15.79
#